data_AF-A0A954UVC1-F1
#
_entry.id   AF-A0A954UVC1-F1
#
_cell.length_a   1.000
_cell.length_b   1.000
_cell.length_c   1.000
_cell.angle_alpha   90.00
_cell.angle_beta   90.00
_cell.angle_gamma   90.00
#
_symmetry.space_group_name_H-M   'P 1'
#
loop_
_entity.id
_entity.type
_entity.pdbx_description
1 polymer ?
#
loop_
_entity_poly.entity_id
_entity_poly.type
_entity_poly.pdbx_seq_one_letter_code
_entity_poly.pdbx_strand_id
1 'polypeptide(L)'
;MRNPLHDRLEEIDWYALGHAYGDASDVPKMLDGLCSENKQDRDAAWSELWSAVYHQGSIYSSTPVVARLLVELASYDAVPDRATLLDYLYFWIPGADYGPLNEKRLDEYSREVVNAVRSGLPLYKALLHDDNPAVRSHAGWLATHCAAADTDQAADALCEQIERERDAAALAELTLALGTFRRADDLGLLLELVGDDRPLVRAAAAIASIQIAEDVPGEASAVLVDASKPPGDQFIVIKQWKEKRWFVSEALQALGACEDEYAQILLNLFQAQDSDLRETALYELSGWHTTSPVKIDILNRALNDESDDMMRISAAIGIEDVLETAFDANPLHDHAPPTEWRKNAKRAARTLAPRCIAALVERLRIEQDENLQRIIIEKIIHGAMWADCAVETLKSLSSGNSEMIAKLSERALNVIDTFATRSVDGLAEHLSGSSSGLSRAAEEILLEVAEEDPQQVVECAMLALDQAPAAQQRAARLLGHLGPAASEAVPKLRELQGSKSSVVRRAAADALRAISPDDIDSSPYSSVVELRLQMGPETSDRVVELVAELLNDENSRAQRDATWELAQLGADAEAALPFLEAAMKKPFLQYFAAGAISRIQPERIRPLIPELLHGFRLRADERRENAPLLSDDVLPFLSYLGAELQPDAISFLLGSLPDGNEQPSYPAASMVKYAVGHLMSAPPEALIPLIARLLDSPWDNDDARGFECARTRMLKLLKRMGPEFATLIPDVAQHLDDEKLAPLAIETLSRIGTWRQAFDYLADALKSQRKDVCDAAEEFLPNLIRSATEHDREAIERALESHSEKVKAAAMDALKRLDG
;
A
#
# COMPACT_ATOMS: atom_id res chain seq x y z
N MET A 1 30.87 -35.05 8.70
CA MET A 1 30.66 -35.44 7.29
C MET A 1 31.26 -34.38 6.37
N ARG A 2 31.76 -34.73 5.17
CA ARG A 2 32.19 -33.73 4.18
C ARG A 2 30.95 -33.12 3.53
N ASN A 3 30.92 -31.80 3.39
CA ASN A 3 29.81 -31.07 2.76
C ASN A 3 29.49 -31.68 1.38
N PRO A 4 28.23 -32.07 1.10
CA PRO A 4 27.86 -32.68 -0.18
C PRO A 4 28.01 -31.71 -1.36
N LEU A 5 28.07 -30.39 -1.09
CA LEU A 5 28.23 -29.35 -2.10
C LEU A 5 29.66 -28.85 -2.28
N HIS A 6 30.66 -29.53 -1.68
CA HIS A 6 32.05 -29.06 -1.65
C HIS A 6 32.58 -28.64 -3.03
N ASP A 7 32.34 -29.46 -4.08
CA ASP A 7 32.81 -29.16 -5.43
C ASP A 7 32.10 -27.91 -6.01
N ARG A 8 30.82 -27.70 -5.68
CA ARG A 8 30.07 -26.49 -6.11
C ARG A 8 30.52 -25.23 -5.39
N LEU A 9 31.01 -25.35 -4.15
CA LEU A 9 31.56 -24.20 -3.42
C LEU A 9 32.85 -23.68 -4.08
N GLU A 10 33.64 -24.56 -4.70
CA GLU A 10 34.87 -24.19 -5.42
C GLU A 10 34.60 -23.49 -6.76
N GLU A 11 33.41 -23.69 -7.35
CA GLU A 11 33.02 -23.08 -8.64
C GLU A 11 32.56 -21.62 -8.52
N ILE A 12 32.24 -21.15 -7.31
CA ILE A 12 31.72 -19.80 -7.06
C ILE A 12 32.87 -18.84 -6.77
N ASP A 13 32.92 -17.70 -7.48
CA ASP A 13 33.89 -16.63 -7.20
C ASP A 13 33.47 -15.79 -5.98
N TRP A 14 33.76 -16.30 -4.79
CA TRP A 14 33.40 -15.67 -3.51
C TRP A 14 34.04 -14.30 -3.28
N TYR A 15 35.19 -14.01 -3.92
CA TYR A 15 35.83 -12.70 -3.82
C TYR A 15 35.07 -11.61 -4.58
N ALA A 16 34.26 -11.98 -5.58
CA ALA A 16 33.39 -11.07 -6.31
C ALA A 16 32.07 -10.78 -5.57
N LEU A 17 31.75 -11.55 -4.53
CA LEU A 17 30.55 -11.40 -3.71
C LEU A 17 30.88 -10.66 -2.42
N GLY A 18 29.91 -9.90 -1.91
CA GLY A 18 30.04 -9.13 -0.67
C GLY A 18 29.02 -9.58 0.37
N HIS A 19 29.34 -9.33 1.63
CA HIS A 19 28.49 -9.53 2.80
C HIS A 19 28.76 -8.40 3.82
N ALA A 20 28.20 -8.44 5.03
CA ALA A 20 28.25 -7.34 6.00
C ALA A 20 29.66 -6.84 6.38
N TYR A 21 30.67 -7.72 6.33
CA TYR A 21 32.03 -7.43 6.80
C TYR A 21 33.10 -7.33 5.71
N GLY A 22 32.72 -7.34 4.43
CA GLY A 22 33.67 -7.33 3.31
C GLY A 22 33.30 -8.31 2.21
N ASP A 23 34.31 -8.83 1.51
CA ASP A 23 34.13 -9.91 0.52
C ASP A 23 33.70 -11.23 1.20
N ALA A 24 33.04 -12.10 0.44
CA ALA A 24 32.42 -13.31 0.96
C ALA A 24 33.34 -14.55 0.92
N SER A 25 34.67 -14.38 0.87
CA SER A 25 35.62 -15.49 0.73
C SER A 25 35.67 -16.46 1.93
N ASP A 26 35.08 -16.09 3.05
CA ASP A 26 34.93 -16.89 4.26
C ASP A 26 33.62 -17.71 4.32
N VAL A 27 32.61 -17.37 3.49
CA VAL A 27 31.32 -18.07 3.42
C VAL A 27 31.42 -19.58 3.14
N PRO A 28 32.33 -20.07 2.26
CA PRO A 28 32.50 -21.52 2.05
C PRO A 28 32.81 -22.28 3.34
N LYS A 29 33.64 -21.70 4.20
CA LYS A 29 34.00 -22.30 5.49
C LYS A 29 32.80 -22.34 6.44
N MET A 30 31.95 -21.32 6.41
CA MET A 30 30.71 -21.30 7.18
C MET A 30 29.77 -22.43 6.70
N LEU A 31 29.57 -22.58 5.39
CA LEU A 31 28.74 -23.63 4.80
C LEU A 31 29.26 -25.05 5.08
N ASP A 32 30.58 -25.25 5.00
CA ASP A 32 31.21 -26.51 5.42
C ASP A 32 31.00 -26.79 6.92
N GLY A 33 31.08 -25.74 7.75
CA GLY A 33 30.81 -25.79 9.18
C GLY A 33 29.40 -26.29 9.51
N LEU A 34 28.39 -25.89 8.72
CA LEU A 34 27.01 -26.38 8.87
C LEU A 34 26.89 -27.91 8.71
N CYS A 35 27.79 -28.53 7.95
CA CYS A 35 27.80 -29.98 7.73
C CYS A 35 28.64 -30.76 8.76
N SER A 36 29.18 -30.08 9.79
CA SER A 36 29.99 -30.72 10.83
C SER A 36 29.18 -31.70 11.68
N GLU A 37 29.80 -32.82 12.07
CA GLU A 37 29.20 -33.74 13.04
C GLU A 37 29.12 -33.13 14.45
N ASN A 38 30.01 -32.18 14.76
CA ASN A 38 30.04 -31.50 16.04
C ASN A 38 29.05 -30.33 16.05
N LYS A 39 28.08 -30.39 16.96
CA LYS A 39 27.06 -29.35 17.14
C LYS A 39 27.64 -27.96 17.44
N GLN A 40 28.73 -27.88 18.21
CA GLN A 40 29.34 -26.58 18.54
C GLN A 40 29.89 -25.87 17.30
N ASP A 41 30.48 -26.63 16.38
CA ASP A 41 31.00 -26.09 15.13
C ASP A 41 29.84 -25.61 14.24
N ARG A 42 28.72 -26.32 14.23
CA ARG A 42 27.50 -25.91 13.51
C ARG A 42 26.87 -24.67 14.11
N ASP A 43 26.70 -24.61 15.43
CA ASP A 43 26.14 -23.45 16.13
C ASP A 43 26.99 -22.19 15.86
N ALA A 44 28.33 -22.33 15.85
CA ALA A 44 29.24 -21.24 15.50
C ALA A 44 29.10 -20.83 14.03
N ALA A 45 29.06 -21.79 13.10
CA ALA A 45 28.88 -21.53 11.69
C ALA A 45 27.53 -20.83 11.39
N TRP A 46 26.46 -21.20 12.09
CA TRP A 46 25.17 -20.52 11.99
C TRP A 46 25.22 -19.08 12.47
N SER A 47 25.90 -18.83 13.59
CA SER A 47 26.07 -17.48 14.13
C SER A 47 26.89 -16.60 13.17
N GLU A 48 27.97 -17.14 12.60
CA GLU A 48 28.81 -16.46 11.62
C GLU A 48 28.01 -16.15 10.34
N LEU A 49 27.32 -17.16 9.77
CA LEU A 49 26.52 -16.99 8.57
C LEU A 49 25.40 -15.94 8.76
N TRP A 50 24.68 -15.99 9.89
CA TRP A 50 23.64 -15.01 10.19
C TRP A 50 24.18 -13.59 10.29
N SER A 51 25.27 -13.40 11.04
CA SER A 51 25.87 -12.08 11.24
C SER A 51 26.52 -11.51 9.98
N ALA A 52 26.98 -12.34 9.05
CA ALA A 52 27.67 -11.91 7.85
C ALA A 52 26.74 -11.79 6.64
N VAL A 53 25.95 -12.82 6.34
CA VAL A 53 25.17 -12.96 5.08
C VAL A 53 23.78 -12.33 5.17
N TYR A 54 23.22 -12.16 6.37
CA TYR A 54 21.90 -11.53 6.59
C TYR A 54 21.91 -10.64 7.85
N HIS A 55 22.67 -9.56 7.81
CA HIS A 55 22.89 -8.68 8.97
C HIS A 55 21.76 -7.64 9.12
N GLN A 56 21.02 -7.72 10.23
CA GLN A 56 19.94 -6.77 10.58
C GLN A 56 18.89 -6.58 9.46
N GLY A 57 18.56 -7.66 8.74
CA GLY A 57 17.60 -7.62 7.62
C GLY A 57 18.16 -7.03 6.33
N SER A 58 19.46 -6.75 6.24
CA SER A 58 20.12 -6.32 5.00
C SER A 58 20.48 -7.51 4.11
N ILE A 59 20.24 -7.35 2.81
CA ILE A 59 20.55 -8.36 1.78
C ILE A 59 21.79 -7.91 0.99
N TYR A 60 22.72 -8.83 0.78
CA TYR A 60 23.98 -8.61 0.08
C TYR A 60 24.06 -9.47 -1.18
N SER A 61 25.07 -9.25 -2.03
CA SER A 61 25.24 -10.04 -3.25
C SER A 61 25.54 -11.53 -2.99
N SER A 62 26.08 -11.87 -1.82
CA SER A 62 26.26 -13.28 -1.39
C SER A 62 24.96 -13.96 -0.93
N THR A 63 24.00 -13.22 -0.39
CA THR A 63 22.76 -13.76 0.19
C THR A 63 21.94 -14.64 -0.76
N PRO A 64 21.64 -14.23 -2.02
CA PRO A 64 20.88 -15.09 -2.94
C PRO A 64 21.63 -16.35 -3.36
N VAL A 65 22.97 -16.29 -3.44
CA VAL A 65 23.83 -17.45 -3.74
C VAL A 65 23.75 -18.45 -2.58
N VAL A 66 23.89 -17.96 -1.35
CA VAL A 66 23.78 -18.79 -0.15
C VAL A 66 22.38 -19.39 -0.04
N ALA A 67 21.31 -18.62 -0.29
CA ALA A 67 19.93 -19.12 -0.25
C ALA A 67 19.75 -20.34 -1.17
N ARG A 68 20.26 -20.30 -2.42
CA ARG A 68 20.23 -21.45 -3.35
C ARG A 68 20.95 -22.68 -2.79
N LEU A 69 22.11 -22.47 -2.16
CA LEU A 69 22.91 -23.55 -1.57
C LEU A 69 22.21 -24.14 -0.33
N LEU A 70 21.56 -23.34 0.50
CA LEU A 70 20.80 -23.85 1.66
C LEU A 70 19.58 -24.68 1.21
N VAL A 71 18.87 -24.28 0.15
CA VAL A 71 17.78 -25.08 -0.44
C VAL A 71 18.28 -26.45 -0.86
N GLU A 72 19.43 -26.51 -1.51
CA GLU A 72 20.01 -27.76 -1.96
C GLU A 72 20.56 -28.61 -0.82
N LEU A 73 21.23 -28.00 0.17
CA LEU A 73 21.68 -28.69 1.39
C LEU A 73 20.51 -29.36 2.11
N ALA A 74 19.35 -28.71 2.15
CA ALA A 74 18.15 -29.27 2.76
C ALA A 74 17.63 -30.54 2.06
N SER A 75 18.01 -30.79 0.80
CA SER A 75 17.65 -32.01 0.06
C SER A 75 18.43 -33.26 0.44
N TYR A 76 19.54 -33.12 1.18
CA TYR A 76 20.37 -34.26 1.58
C TYR A 76 20.01 -34.73 3.00
N ASP A 77 19.50 -35.95 3.13
CA ASP A 77 19.11 -36.54 4.42
C ASP A 77 20.24 -36.61 5.45
N ALA A 78 21.49 -36.67 4.99
CA ALA A 78 22.65 -36.75 5.85
C ALA A 78 23.11 -35.39 6.41
N VAL A 79 22.57 -34.27 5.90
CA VAL A 79 22.86 -32.93 6.41
C VAL A 79 22.14 -32.74 7.76
N PRO A 80 22.85 -32.36 8.84
CA PRO A 80 22.23 -32.09 10.14
C PRO A 80 21.43 -30.77 10.11
N ASP A 81 20.58 -30.57 11.11
CA ASP A 81 19.87 -29.30 11.35
C ASP A 81 19.04 -28.78 10.15
N ARG A 82 18.49 -29.67 9.32
CA ARG A 82 17.63 -29.30 8.16
C ARG A 82 16.46 -28.41 8.52
N ALA A 83 15.88 -28.57 9.72
CA ALA A 83 14.83 -27.67 10.18
C ALA A 83 15.33 -26.21 10.28
N THR A 84 16.54 -26.00 10.83
CA THR A 84 17.17 -24.67 10.91
C THR A 84 17.49 -24.09 9.53
N LEU A 85 17.91 -24.93 8.57
CA LEU A 85 18.11 -24.49 7.17
C LEU A 85 16.82 -23.90 6.58
N LEU A 86 15.70 -24.61 6.73
CA LEU A 86 14.40 -24.18 6.22
C LEU A 86 13.88 -22.94 6.95
N ASP A 87 14.10 -22.86 8.25
CA ASP A 87 13.73 -21.70 9.07
C ASP A 87 14.46 -20.43 8.61
N TYR A 88 15.77 -20.51 8.36
CA TYR A 88 16.53 -19.39 7.83
C TYR A 88 16.10 -18.97 6.43
N LEU A 89 15.79 -19.95 5.56
CA LEU A 89 15.25 -19.66 4.23
C LEU A 89 13.92 -18.91 4.30
N TYR A 90 13.10 -19.19 5.31
CA TYR A 90 11.85 -18.47 5.55
C TYR A 90 12.12 -17.02 5.95
N PHE A 91 13.01 -16.76 6.91
CA PHE A 91 13.34 -15.39 7.37
C PHE A 91 14.01 -14.50 6.33
N TRP A 92 14.71 -15.12 5.38
CA TRP A 92 15.40 -14.37 4.33
C TRP A 92 14.45 -13.86 3.24
N ILE A 93 13.19 -14.32 3.22
CA ILE A 93 12.14 -13.77 2.36
C ILE A 93 11.78 -12.35 2.87
N PRO A 94 12.08 -11.28 2.13
CA PRO A 94 11.91 -9.91 2.63
C PRO A 94 10.43 -9.60 2.88
N GLY A 95 10.06 -9.29 4.13
CA GLY A 95 8.67 -8.97 4.48
C GLY A 95 7.80 -10.15 4.91
N ALA A 96 8.34 -11.38 5.02
CA ALA A 96 7.61 -12.52 5.58
C ALA A 96 7.06 -12.26 7.01
N ASP A 97 7.71 -11.37 7.77
CA ASP A 97 7.31 -10.97 9.12
C ASP A 97 6.19 -9.92 9.15
N TYR A 98 5.89 -9.25 8.02
CA TYR A 98 5.00 -8.08 7.95
C TYR A 98 3.76 -8.28 7.06
N GLY A 99 3.50 -9.51 6.62
CA GLY A 99 2.34 -9.87 5.77
C GLY A 99 2.72 -10.24 4.32
N PRO A 100 1.76 -10.21 3.37
CA PRO A 100 2.00 -10.70 2.01
C PRO A 100 3.07 -9.86 1.27
N LEU A 101 4.00 -10.57 0.64
CA LEU A 101 5.16 -10.03 -0.09
C LEU A 101 4.74 -9.01 -1.16
N ASN A 102 5.16 -7.75 -1.01
CA ASN A 102 4.99 -6.74 -2.06
C ASN A 102 6.16 -6.78 -3.05
N GLU A 103 6.12 -7.71 -4.00
CA GLU A 103 7.18 -7.95 -5.00
C GLU A 103 7.60 -6.71 -5.78
N LYS A 104 6.72 -5.71 -5.91
CA LYS A 104 6.98 -4.46 -6.64
C LYS A 104 7.96 -3.52 -5.93
N ARG A 105 8.23 -3.74 -4.64
CA ARG A 105 9.13 -2.91 -3.82
C ARG A 105 10.49 -3.56 -3.54
N LEU A 106 10.73 -4.76 -4.05
CA LEU A 106 11.96 -5.50 -3.82
C LEU A 106 13.10 -5.03 -4.74
N ASP A 107 14.26 -4.75 -4.15
CA ASP A 107 15.51 -4.59 -4.90
C ASP A 107 15.91 -5.89 -5.63
N GLU A 108 16.98 -5.82 -6.42
CA GLU A 108 17.43 -6.93 -7.26
C GLU A 108 17.83 -8.17 -6.45
N TYR A 109 18.65 -8.01 -5.41
CA TYR A 109 19.10 -9.14 -4.58
C TYR A 109 17.95 -9.72 -3.77
N SER A 110 17.06 -8.88 -3.25
CA SER A 110 15.81 -9.30 -2.60
C SER A 110 14.94 -10.17 -3.51
N ARG A 111 14.80 -9.81 -4.79
CA ARG A 111 14.09 -10.65 -5.78
C ARG A 111 14.81 -11.96 -6.05
N GLU A 112 16.13 -11.95 -6.12
CA GLU A 112 16.90 -13.18 -6.31
C GLU A 112 16.78 -14.14 -5.13
N VAL A 113 16.78 -13.64 -3.89
CA VAL A 113 16.55 -14.45 -2.69
C VAL A 113 15.15 -15.08 -2.76
N VAL A 114 14.11 -14.29 -3.04
CA VAL A 114 12.73 -14.81 -3.18
C VAL A 114 12.66 -15.88 -4.26
N ASN A 115 13.28 -15.67 -5.42
CA ASN A 115 13.30 -16.66 -6.51
C ASN A 115 14.07 -17.93 -6.12
N ALA A 116 15.20 -17.79 -5.42
CA ALA A 116 15.99 -18.91 -4.93
C ALA A 116 15.17 -19.79 -3.99
N VAL A 117 14.53 -19.18 -2.98
CA VAL A 117 13.68 -19.89 -2.03
C VAL A 117 12.47 -20.51 -2.74
N ARG A 118 11.80 -19.75 -3.63
CA ARG A 118 10.64 -20.23 -4.40
C ARG A 118 10.95 -21.44 -5.29
N SER A 119 12.16 -21.50 -5.85
CA SER A 119 12.60 -22.66 -6.65
C SER A 119 12.63 -23.97 -5.86
N GLY A 120 12.70 -23.89 -4.52
CA GLY A 120 12.63 -25.03 -3.61
C GLY A 120 11.23 -25.62 -3.39
N LEU A 121 10.15 -25.04 -3.96
CA LEU A 121 8.78 -25.52 -3.74
C LEU A 121 8.59 -27.05 -3.93
N PRO A 122 9.14 -27.70 -4.97
CA PRO A 122 9.02 -29.16 -5.12
C PRO A 122 9.70 -29.93 -3.98
N LEU A 123 10.84 -29.42 -3.47
CA LEU A 123 11.53 -29.99 -2.32
C LEU A 123 10.69 -29.82 -1.06
N TYR A 124 10.13 -28.63 -0.82
CA TYR A 124 9.32 -28.38 0.37
C TYR A 124 8.08 -29.28 0.41
N LYS A 125 7.42 -29.49 -0.73
CA LYS A 125 6.31 -30.46 -0.87
C LYS A 125 6.76 -31.88 -0.51
N ALA A 126 7.95 -32.30 -0.94
CA ALA A 126 8.48 -33.62 -0.59
C ALA A 126 8.82 -33.72 0.92
N LEU A 127 9.39 -32.66 1.49
CA LEU A 127 9.77 -32.59 2.91
C LEU A 127 8.57 -32.49 3.87
N LEU A 128 7.36 -32.27 3.37
CA LEU A 128 6.13 -32.45 4.17
C LEU A 128 5.99 -33.86 4.73
N HIS A 129 6.68 -34.86 4.15
CA HIS A 129 6.65 -36.25 4.62
C HIS A 129 7.95 -36.69 5.30
N ASP A 130 8.80 -35.76 5.70
CA ASP A 130 10.07 -36.06 6.39
C ASP A 130 9.85 -36.74 7.75
N ASP A 131 10.78 -37.59 8.20
CA ASP A 131 10.68 -38.23 9.51
C ASP A 131 10.72 -37.23 10.67
N ASN A 132 11.41 -36.09 10.50
CA ASN A 132 11.53 -35.07 11.53
C ASN A 132 10.33 -34.09 11.51
N PRO A 133 9.51 -34.01 12.57
CA PRO A 133 8.35 -33.12 12.63
C PRO A 133 8.72 -31.65 12.43
N ALA A 134 9.88 -31.20 12.92
CA ALA A 134 10.31 -29.81 12.72
C ALA A 134 10.59 -29.52 11.23
N VAL A 135 11.15 -30.48 10.48
CA VAL A 135 11.37 -30.31 9.03
C VAL A 135 10.03 -30.16 8.31
N ARG A 136 9.04 -31.00 8.65
CA ARG A 136 7.68 -30.92 8.09
C ARG A 136 7.04 -29.56 8.32
N SER A 137 7.11 -29.02 9.55
CA SER A 137 6.58 -27.70 9.89
C SER A 137 7.14 -26.58 9.01
N HIS A 138 8.47 -26.46 8.95
CA HIS A 138 9.13 -25.38 8.20
C HIS A 138 8.93 -25.56 6.69
N ALA A 139 8.91 -26.81 6.21
CA ALA A 139 8.58 -27.12 4.81
C ALA A 139 7.16 -26.67 4.45
N GLY A 140 6.17 -26.85 5.34
CA GLY A 140 4.80 -26.36 5.12
C GLY A 140 4.71 -24.84 5.02
N TRP A 141 5.41 -24.11 5.88
CA TRP A 141 5.47 -22.65 5.82
C TRP A 141 6.15 -22.14 4.55
N LEU A 142 7.26 -22.75 4.14
CA LEU A 142 7.93 -22.42 2.89
C LEU A 142 7.08 -22.76 1.66
N ALA A 143 6.44 -23.94 1.63
CA ALA A 143 5.54 -24.33 0.56
C ALA A 143 4.41 -23.32 0.38
N THR A 144 3.84 -22.86 1.49
CA THR A 144 2.82 -21.81 1.55
C THR A 144 3.31 -20.50 0.93
N HIS A 145 4.46 -19.98 1.37
CA HIS A 145 4.99 -18.71 0.87
C HIS A 145 5.46 -18.78 -0.59
N CYS A 146 5.83 -19.98 -1.06
CA CYS A 146 6.35 -20.20 -2.40
C CYS A 146 5.27 -20.62 -3.41
N ALA A 147 4.05 -20.92 -2.97
CA ALA A 147 3.05 -21.58 -3.80
C ALA A 147 2.65 -20.80 -5.06
N ALA A 148 2.64 -19.47 -5.04
CA ALA A 148 2.33 -18.62 -6.21
C ALA A 148 1.15 -19.17 -7.06
N ALA A 149 1.38 -19.54 -8.32
CA ALA A 149 0.34 -20.10 -9.23
C ALA A 149 -0.13 -21.53 -8.88
N ASP A 150 0.53 -22.19 -7.94
CA ASP A 150 0.36 -23.57 -7.50
C ASP A 150 -0.26 -23.67 -6.09
N THR A 151 -1.01 -22.63 -5.73
CA THR A 151 -1.68 -22.46 -4.43
C THR A 151 -2.52 -23.68 -4.07
N ASP A 152 -3.36 -24.15 -5.00
CA ASP A 152 -4.28 -25.24 -4.71
C ASP A 152 -3.56 -26.57 -4.44
N GLN A 153 -2.56 -26.92 -5.24
CA GLN A 153 -1.82 -28.16 -5.05
C GLN A 153 -0.96 -28.11 -3.78
N ALA A 154 -0.45 -26.94 -3.41
CA ALA A 154 0.28 -26.76 -2.15
C ALA A 154 -0.65 -26.90 -0.94
N ALA A 155 -1.84 -26.28 -0.98
CA ALA A 155 -2.86 -26.44 0.05
C ALA A 155 -3.30 -27.90 0.19
N ASP A 156 -3.59 -28.58 -0.93
CA ASP A 156 -4.00 -29.98 -0.93
C ASP A 156 -2.90 -30.89 -0.32
N ALA A 157 -1.62 -30.64 -0.63
CA ALA A 157 -0.51 -31.37 -0.03
C ALA A 157 -0.38 -31.13 1.49
N LEU A 158 -0.66 -29.91 1.96
CA LEU A 158 -0.71 -29.61 3.39
C LEU A 158 -1.89 -30.33 4.07
N CYS A 159 -3.09 -30.30 3.48
CA CYS A 159 -4.26 -31.03 3.99
C CYS A 159 -3.96 -32.53 4.13
N GLU A 160 -3.37 -33.13 3.10
CA GLU A 160 -2.94 -34.52 3.09
C GLU A 160 -1.93 -34.87 4.20
N GLN A 161 -1.02 -33.95 4.52
CA GLN A 161 -0.07 -34.15 5.60
C GLN A 161 -0.72 -33.93 6.98
N ILE A 162 -1.60 -32.94 7.11
CA ILE A 162 -2.36 -32.62 8.34
C ILE A 162 -3.16 -33.84 8.81
N GLU A 163 -3.86 -34.54 7.92
CA GLU A 163 -4.63 -35.75 8.26
C GLU A 163 -3.77 -36.89 8.84
N ARG A 164 -2.48 -36.94 8.48
CA ARG A 164 -1.55 -38.01 8.86
C ARG A 164 -0.66 -37.62 10.04
N GLU A 165 -0.58 -36.33 10.35
CA GLU A 165 0.34 -35.78 11.34
C GLU A 165 -0.03 -36.20 12.77
N ARG A 166 0.97 -36.66 13.52
CA ARG A 166 0.82 -37.17 14.89
C ARG A 166 1.54 -36.29 15.90
N ASP A 167 2.57 -35.57 15.50
CA ASP A 167 3.25 -34.61 16.34
C ASP A 167 2.39 -33.36 16.53
N ALA A 168 2.19 -32.96 17.78
CA ALA A 168 1.29 -31.86 18.13
C ALA A 168 1.80 -30.50 17.65
N ALA A 169 3.11 -30.27 17.69
CA ALA A 169 3.70 -29.02 17.27
C ALA A 169 3.69 -28.91 15.74
N ALA A 170 4.07 -29.97 15.03
CA ALA A 170 4.01 -29.98 13.57
C ALA A 170 2.59 -29.82 13.04
N LEU A 171 1.61 -30.50 13.63
CA LEU A 171 0.23 -30.36 13.22
C LEU A 171 -0.27 -28.91 13.38
N ALA A 172 0.05 -28.28 14.51
CA ALA A 172 -0.35 -26.89 14.74
C ALA A 172 0.29 -25.91 13.73
N GLU A 173 1.59 -26.06 13.45
CA GLU A 173 2.29 -25.23 12.44
C GLU A 173 1.69 -25.41 11.03
N LEU A 174 1.46 -26.66 10.62
CA LEU A 174 0.85 -26.94 9.31
C LEU A 174 -0.58 -26.42 9.20
N THR A 175 -1.35 -26.53 10.29
CA THR A 175 -2.73 -26.04 10.36
C THR A 175 -2.79 -24.52 10.20
N LEU A 176 -1.89 -23.78 10.83
CA LEU A 176 -1.77 -22.34 10.61
C LEU A 176 -1.35 -22.01 9.17
N ALA A 177 -0.34 -22.71 8.66
CA ALA A 177 0.16 -22.50 7.31
C ALA A 177 -0.97 -22.68 6.28
N LEU A 178 -1.82 -23.69 6.45
CA LEU A 178 -3.01 -23.91 5.62
C LEU A 178 -3.97 -22.70 5.63
N GLY A 179 -4.22 -22.11 6.82
CA GLY A 179 -5.11 -20.94 6.95
C GLY A 179 -4.68 -19.72 6.13
N THR A 180 -3.39 -19.57 5.84
CA THR A 180 -2.88 -18.45 5.03
C THR A 180 -3.33 -18.49 3.57
N PHE A 181 -3.72 -19.66 3.04
CA PHE A 181 -4.23 -19.78 1.67
C PHE A 181 -5.62 -19.16 1.50
N ARG A 182 -6.35 -18.90 2.60
CA ARG A 182 -7.69 -18.30 2.60
C ARG A 182 -8.72 -19.06 1.73
N ARG A 183 -8.59 -20.39 1.70
CA ARG A 183 -9.49 -21.28 0.97
C ARG A 183 -10.66 -21.70 1.85
N ALA A 184 -11.87 -21.26 1.48
CA ALA A 184 -13.10 -21.58 2.22
C ALA A 184 -13.37 -23.10 2.29
N ASP A 185 -12.95 -23.86 1.27
CA ASP A 185 -13.13 -25.32 1.20
C ASP A 185 -12.40 -26.06 2.34
N ASP A 186 -11.34 -25.46 2.89
CA ASP A 186 -10.53 -26.07 3.95
C ASP A 186 -11.14 -25.85 5.36
N LEU A 187 -12.21 -25.05 5.47
CA LEU A 187 -12.88 -24.73 6.74
C LEU A 187 -13.43 -25.96 7.46
N GLY A 188 -13.92 -26.96 6.72
CA GLY A 188 -14.42 -28.20 7.32
C GLY A 188 -13.35 -28.95 8.11
N LEU A 189 -12.15 -29.09 7.51
CA LEU A 189 -11.00 -29.74 8.15
C LEU A 189 -10.51 -28.94 9.36
N LEU A 190 -10.42 -27.62 9.25
CA LEU A 190 -9.97 -26.76 10.34
C LEU A 190 -10.95 -26.81 11.52
N LEU A 191 -12.26 -26.80 11.28
CA LEU A 191 -13.26 -26.93 12.36
C LEU A 191 -13.23 -28.31 13.02
N GLU A 192 -12.90 -29.39 12.30
CA GLU A 192 -12.65 -30.69 12.94
C GLU A 192 -11.47 -30.62 13.93
N LEU A 193 -10.39 -29.93 13.56
CA LEU A 193 -9.21 -29.75 14.40
C LEU A 193 -9.42 -28.79 15.58
N VAL A 194 -10.39 -27.87 15.51
CA VAL A 194 -10.84 -27.07 16.68
C VAL A 194 -11.33 -27.99 17.81
N GLY A 195 -11.86 -29.16 17.46
CA GLY A 195 -12.30 -30.21 18.38
C GLY A 195 -11.23 -31.19 18.87
N ASP A 196 -9.95 -31.04 18.46
CA ASP A 196 -8.86 -31.93 18.86
C ASP A 196 -8.63 -31.94 20.39
N ASP A 197 -8.03 -32.99 20.96
CA ASP A 197 -7.75 -33.04 22.40
C ASP A 197 -6.51 -32.20 22.81
N ARG A 198 -5.64 -31.86 21.86
CA ARG A 198 -4.36 -31.18 22.10
C ARG A 198 -4.52 -29.66 22.04
N PRO A 199 -4.22 -28.92 23.12
CA PRO A 199 -4.49 -27.47 23.18
C PRO A 199 -3.83 -26.64 22.07
N LEU A 200 -2.57 -26.96 21.73
CA LEU A 200 -1.78 -26.27 20.70
C LEU A 200 -2.43 -26.40 19.30
N VAL A 201 -2.97 -27.58 18.99
CA VAL A 201 -3.63 -27.88 17.71
C VAL A 201 -4.95 -27.15 17.61
N ARG A 202 -5.79 -27.21 18.65
CA ARG A 202 -7.08 -26.51 18.67
C ARG A 202 -6.92 -25.01 18.50
N ALA A 203 -5.92 -24.41 19.16
CA ALA A 203 -5.65 -22.99 19.06
C ALA A 203 -5.21 -22.61 17.63
N ALA A 204 -4.29 -23.37 17.02
CA ALA A 204 -3.91 -23.18 15.62
C ALA A 204 -5.12 -23.25 14.68
N ALA A 205 -5.93 -24.29 14.83
CA ALA A 205 -7.13 -24.52 14.05
C ALA A 205 -8.15 -23.40 14.21
N ALA A 206 -8.32 -22.89 15.43
CA ALA A 206 -9.22 -21.77 15.69
C ALA A 206 -8.76 -20.49 14.99
N ILE A 207 -7.47 -20.13 15.07
CA ILE A 207 -6.90 -18.98 14.36
C ILE A 207 -7.09 -19.13 12.85
N ALA A 208 -6.71 -20.28 12.28
CA ALA A 208 -6.85 -20.55 10.86
C ALA A 208 -8.31 -20.50 10.41
N SER A 209 -9.24 -21.08 11.18
CA SER A 209 -10.67 -21.08 10.86
C SER A 209 -11.26 -19.66 10.82
N ILE A 210 -10.92 -18.82 11.81
CA ILE A 210 -11.40 -17.44 11.89
C ILE A 210 -10.94 -16.62 10.69
N GLN A 211 -9.73 -16.88 10.19
CA GLN A 211 -9.19 -16.14 9.06
C GLN A 211 -9.83 -16.44 7.71
N ILE A 212 -10.37 -17.64 7.53
CA ILE A 212 -10.93 -18.08 6.25
C ILE A 212 -12.46 -18.03 6.22
N ALA A 213 -13.11 -18.04 7.39
CA ALA A 213 -14.55 -18.06 7.49
C ALA A 213 -15.15 -16.69 7.15
N GLU A 214 -16.31 -16.69 6.48
CA GLU A 214 -17.07 -15.47 6.21
C GLU A 214 -17.61 -14.85 7.52
N ASP A 215 -18.03 -15.71 8.46
CA ASP A 215 -18.45 -15.35 9.81
C ASP A 215 -17.59 -16.09 10.84
N VAL A 216 -17.28 -15.44 11.97
CA VAL A 216 -16.49 -16.03 13.06
C VAL A 216 -17.16 -17.29 13.61
N PRO A 217 -16.53 -18.48 13.52
CA PRO A 217 -17.12 -19.70 14.07
C PRO A 217 -17.14 -19.65 15.60
N GLY A 218 -18.32 -19.89 16.19
CA GLY A 218 -18.50 -19.85 17.65
C GLY A 218 -17.59 -20.83 18.41
N GLU A 219 -17.37 -22.02 17.86
CA GLU A 219 -16.47 -23.02 18.45
C GLU A 219 -15.00 -22.56 18.43
N ALA A 220 -14.56 -21.91 17.35
CA ALA A 220 -13.20 -21.38 17.22
C ALA A 220 -12.95 -20.21 18.19
N SER A 221 -13.88 -19.24 18.26
CA SER A 221 -13.76 -18.12 19.20
C SER A 221 -13.72 -18.59 20.66
N ALA A 222 -14.56 -19.56 21.04
CA ALA A 222 -14.57 -20.15 22.39
C ALA A 222 -13.23 -20.82 22.73
N VAL A 223 -12.58 -21.49 21.77
CA VAL A 223 -11.25 -22.08 21.95
C VAL A 223 -10.19 -21.01 22.20
N LEU A 224 -10.21 -19.89 21.47
CA LEU A 224 -9.24 -18.81 21.72
C LEU A 224 -9.45 -18.12 23.07
N VAL A 225 -10.71 -17.95 23.49
CA VAL A 225 -11.02 -17.48 24.84
C VAL A 225 -10.48 -18.43 25.91
N ASP A 226 -10.62 -19.75 25.72
CA ASP A 226 -10.08 -20.73 26.66
C ASP A 226 -8.55 -20.74 26.68
N ALA A 227 -7.92 -20.74 25.50
CA ALA A 227 -6.47 -20.75 25.34
C ALA A 227 -5.79 -19.55 26.02
N SER A 228 -6.46 -18.38 26.05
CA SER A 228 -5.93 -17.15 26.66
C SER A 228 -5.85 -17.18 28.20
N LYS A 229 -6.53 -18.11 28.89
CA LYS A 229 -6.62 -18.11 30.36
C LYS A 229 -5.27 -18.43 31.06
N PRO A 230 -4.93 -17.75 32.18
CA PRO A 230 -3.77 -18.11 33.02
C PRO A 230 -3.88 -19.53 33.63
N PRO A 231 -2.77 -20.30 33.78
CA PRO A 231 -1.40 -19.87 33.63
C PRO A 231 -0.88 -19.98 32.19
N GLY A 232 -1.70 -19.77 31.15
CA GLY A 232 -1.21 -19.35 29.83
C GLY A 232 -0.24 -20.29 29.10
N ASP A 233 0.02 -21.50 29.61
CA ASP A 233 0.88 -22.49 28.96
C ASP A 233 0.30 -22.90 27.58
N GLN A 234 -0.99 -22.65 27.36
CA GLN A 234 -1.67 -22.81 26.07
C GLN A 234 -1.65 -21.54 25.20
N PHE A 235 -1.27 -20.38 25.76
CA PHE A 235 -0.98 -19.15 25.03
C PHE A 235 0.51 -18.94 24.74
N ILE A 236 1.36 -19.91 25.15
CA ILE A 236 2.70 -20.16 24.59
C ILE A 236 2.65 -20.19 23.05
N VAL A 237 1.49 -20.52 22.49
CA VAL A 237 1.11 -20.39 21.09
C VAL A 237 1.49 -19.03 20.47
N ILE A 238 1.10 -17.89 21.08
CA ILE A 238 1.47 -16.56 20.56
C ILE A 238 2.97 -16.30 20.73
N LYS A 239 3.57 -16.83 21.80
CA LYS A 239 5.01 -16.69 22.05
C LYS A 239 5.85 -17.50 21.06
N GLN A 240 5.42 -18.72 20.72
CA GLN A 240 6.01 -19.56 19.68
C GLN A 240 5.82 -18.94 18.29
N TRP A 241 4.73 -18.20 18.09
CA TRP A 241 4.42 -17.51 16.84
C TRP A 241 4.71 -16.00 16.89
N LYS A 242 5.65 -15.58 17.74
CA LYS A 242 6.05 -14.16 17.85
C LYS A 242 6.50 -13.61 16.50
N GLU A 243 7.14 -14.44 15.68
CA GLU A 243 7.59 -14.13 14.32
C GLU A 243 6.43 -14.10 13.31
N LYS A 244 5.27 -14.63 13.67
CA LYS A 244 4.04 -14.67 12.87
C LYS A 244 2.91 -13.84 13.51
N ARG A 245 3.29 -12.86 14.35
CA ARG A 245 2.37 -12.00 15.12
C ARG A 245 1.33 -11.31 14.24
N TRP A 246 1.69 -10.97 13.00
CA TRP A 246 0.76 -10.38 12.02
C TRP A 246 -0.45 -11.28 11.75
N PHE A 247 -0.24 -12.59 11.59
CA PHE A 247 -1.28 -13.56 11.26
C PHE A 247 -2.23 -13.75 12.45
N VAL A 248 -1.66 -13.88 13.64
CA VAL A 248 -2.46 -13.99 14.88
C VAL A 248 -3.24 -12.69 15.13
N SER A 249 -2.60 -11.53 14.93
CA SER A 249 -3.24 -10.23 15.08
C SER A 249 -4.42 -10.07 14.13
N GLU A 250 -4.29 -10.47 12.87
CA GLU A 250 -5.39 -10.39 11.90
C GLU A 250 -6.59 -11.26 12.32
N ALA A 251 -6.34 -12.46 12.84
CA ALA A 251 -7.40 -13.32 13.35
C ALA A 251 -8.08 -12.73 14.61
N LEU A 252 -7.28 -12.15 15.51
CA LEU A 252 -7.80 -11.46 16.70
C LEU A 252 -8.60 -10.20 16.31
N GLN A 253 -8.17 -9.43 15.33
CA GLN A 253 -8.91 -8.27 14.82
C GLN A 253 -10.25 -8.69 14.18
N ALA A 254 -10.30 -9.83 13.49
CA ALA A 254 -11.55 -10.38 12.97
C ALA A 254 -12.56 -10.72 14.09
N LEU A 255 -12.09 -11.09 15.29
CA LEU A 255 -12.94 -11.25 16.48
C LEU A 255 -13.51 -9.93 17.01
N GLY A 256 -13.07 -8.76 16.53
CA GLY A 256 -13.60 -7.47 16.94
C GLY A 256 -15.12 -7.31 16.70
N ALA A 257 -15.71 -8.13 15.82
CA ALA A 257 -17.16 -8.25 15.63
C ALA A 257 -17.87 -9.03 16.76
N CYS A 258 -17.13 -9.87 17.49
CA CYS A 258 -17.55 -10.65 18.66
C CYS A 258 -16.99 -10.00 19.95
N GLU A 259 -17.59 -8.87 20.36
CA GLU A 259 -17.03 -8.01 21.40
C GLU A 259 -16.74 -8.72 22.73
N ASP A 260 -17.59 -9.66 23.14
CA ASP A 260 -17.48 -10.34 24.44
C ASP A 260 -16.29 -11.31 24.45
N GLU A 261 -16.13 -12.14 23.42
CA GLU A 261 -15.02 -13.08 23.27
C GLU A 261 -13.70 -12.33 23.11
N TYR A 262 -13.66 -11.32 22.24
CA TYR A 262 -12.47 -10.50 22.02
C TYR A 262 -12.03 -9.79 23.30
N ALA A 263 -12.98 -9.23 24.05
CA ALA A 263 -12.72 -8.62 25.33
C ALA A 263 -12.16 -9.61 26.36
N GLN A 264 -12.74 -10.80 26.44
CA GLN A 264 -12.28 -11.81 27.38
C GLN A 264 -10.84 -12.26 27.07
N ILE A 265 -10.49 -12.38 25.79
CA ILE A 265 -9.11 -12.66 25.36
C ILE A 265 -8.20 -11.55 25.85
N LEU A 266 -8.46 -10.28 25.49
CA LEU A 266 -7.62 -9.15 25.90
C LEU A 266 -7.45 -9.08 27.43
N LEU A 267 -8.53 -9.27 28.19
CA LEU A 267 -8.49 -9.29 29.65
C LEU A 267 -7.60 -10.41 30.20
N ASN A 268 -7.64 -11.59 29.61
CA ASN A 268 -6.79 -12.69 30.03
C ASN A 268 -5.31 -12.40 29.72
N LEU A 269 -5.02 -11.79 28.57
CA LEU A 269 -3.66 -11.42 28.17
C LEU A 269 -3.07 -10.31 29.03
N PHE A 270 -3.89 -9.36 29.45
CA PHE A 270 -3.49 -8.36 30.42
C PHE A 270 -3.08 -8.95 31.77
N GLN A 271 -3.72 -10.05 32.18
CA GLN A 271 -3.38 -10.76 33.42
C GLN A 271 -2.22 -11.75 33.25
N ALA A 272 -1.61 -11.84 32.06
CA ALA A 272 -0.49 -12.73 31.83
C ALA A 272 0.75 -12.27 32.60
N GLN A 273 1.50 -13.23 33.16
CA GLN A 273 2.79 -12.93 33.79
C GLN A 273 3.84 -12.51 32.75
N ASP A 274 3.72 -12.99 31.50
CA ASP A 274 4.62 -12.71 30.40
C ASP A 274 4.39 -11.29 29.82
N SER A 275 5.44 -10.49 29.74
CA SER A 275 5.39 -9.11 29.25
C SER A 275 5.06 -9.03 27.75
N ASP A 276 5.48 -10.00 26.94
CA ASP A 276 5.22 -9.99 25.49
C ASP A 276 3.73 -10.19 25.20
N LEU A 277 3.04 -10.98 26.04
CA LEU A 277 1.60 -11.19 25.94
C LEU A 277 0.82 -9.94 26.36
N ARG A 278 1.26 -9.22 27.40
CA ARG A 278 0.69 -7.93 27.77
C ARG A 278 0.90 -6.88 26.67
N GLU A 279 2.07 -6.83 26.05
CA GLU A 279 2.35 -5.95 24.91
C GLU A 279 1.46 -6.29 23.69
N THR A 280 1.22 -7.58 23.45
CA THR A 280 0.27 -8.03 22.41
C THR A 280 -1.13 -7.53 22.69
N ALA A 281 -1.62 -7.68 23.93
CA ALA A 281 -2.93 -7.15 24.31
C ALA A 281 -3.05 -5.64 24.11
N LEU A 282 -1.97 -4.89 24.35
CA LEU A 282 -1.93 -3.43 24.10
C LEU A 282 -2.02 -3.10 22.61
N TYR A 283 -1.24 -3.81 21.79
CA TYR A 283 -1.27 -3.65 20.34
C TYR A 283 -2.68 -3.93 19.78
N GLU A 284 -3.29 -5.04 20.17
CA GLU A 284 -4.63 -5.43 19.76
C GLU A 284 -5.71 -4.46 20.26
N LEU A 285 -5.57 -3.93 21.49
CA LEU A 285 -6.49 -2.92 22.03
C LEU A 285 -6.43 -1.60 21.26
N SER A 286 -5.25 -1.20 20.78
CA SER A 286 -5.07 -0.01 19.95
C SER A 286 -5.68 -0.17 18.56
N GLY A 287 -5.66 -1.38 18.00
CA GLY A 287 -6.31 -1.72 16.72
C GLY A 287 -7.83 -1.86 16.81
N TRP A 288 -8.41 -1.92 18.01
CA TRP A 288 -9.85 -2.12 18.17
C TRP A 288 -10.64 -0.82 17.95
N HIS A 289 -11.09 -0.59 16.72
CA HIS A 289 -11.76 0.68 16.36
C HIS A 289 -13.22 0.80 16.86
N THR A 290 -13.85 -0.30 17.29
CA THR A 290 -15.23 -0.27 17.80
C THR A 290 -15.28 0.35 19.20
N THR A 291 -16.09 1.40 19.37
CA THR A 291 -16.30 2.02 20.68
C THR A 291 -17.47 1.35 21.41
N SER A 292 -17.18 0.55 22.43
CA SER A 292 -18.19 -0.17 23.22
C SER A 292 -17.98 0.00 24.74
N PRO A 293 -19.03 -0.24 25.57
CA PRO A 293 -18.87 -0.28 27.03
C PRO A 293 -17.80 -1.29 27.48
N VAL A 294 -17.67 -2.39 26.76
CA VAL A 294 -16.72 -3.46 27.07
C VAL A 294 -15.29 -2.97 26.87
N LYS A 295 -14.98 -2.29 25.75
CA LYS A 295 -13.65 -1.69 25.51
C LYS A 295 -13.23 -0.75 26.64
N ILE A 296 -14.17 0.03 27.19
CA ILE A 296 -13.88 0.96 28.29
C ILE A 296 -13.59 0.23 29.59
N ASP A 297 -14.32 -0.85 29.88
CA ASP A 297 -14.06 -1.66 31.07
C ASP A 297 -12.66 -2.27 31.03
N ILE A 298 -12.18 -2.66 29.84
CA ILE A 298 -10.81 -3.13 29.63
C ILE A 298 -9.80 -2.00 29.81
N LEU A 299 -9.99 -0.86 29.13
CA LEU A 299 -9.11 0.31 29.26
C LEU A 299 -8.99 0.75 30.72
N ASN A 300 -10.10 0.77 31.46
CA ASN A 300 -10.09 1.13 32.88
C ASN A 300 -9.32 0.11 33.74
N ARG A 301 -9.45 -1.20 33.47
CA ARG A 301 -8.64 -2.21 34.15
C ARG A 301 -7.15 -2.05 33.84
N ALA A 302 -6.80 -1.87 32.58
CA ALA A 302 -5.43 -1.67 32.14
C ALA A 302 -4.80 -0.38 32.70
N LEU A 303 -5.59 0.69 32.81
CA LEU A 303 -5.17 1.95 33.43
C LEU A 303 -4.83 1.78 34.92
N ASN A 304 -5.46 0.83 35.60
CA ASN A 304 -5.25 0.55 37.02
C ASN A 304 -4.27 -0.61 37.28
N ASP A 305 -3.57 -1.10 36.25
CA ASP A 305 -2.60 -2.17 36.41
C ASP A 305 -1.28 -1.64 37.01
N GLU A 306 -1.00 -2.01 38.26
CA GLU A 306 0.21 -1.58 38.97
C GLU A 306 1.47 -2.37 38.56
N SER A 307 1.33 -3.43 37.76
CA SER A 307 2.45 -4.29 37.38
C SER A 307 3.21 -3.80 36.15
N ASP A 308 2.62 -2.90 35.35
CA ASP A 308 3.17 -2.50 34.06
C ASP A 308 2.84 -1.04 33.69
N ASP A 309 3.87 -0.18 33.70
CA ASP A 309 3.74 1.25 33.41
C ASP A 309 3.32 1.52 31.94
N MET A 310 3.84 0.71 31.01
CA MET A 310 3.54 0.84 29.59
C MET A 310 2.07 0.50 29.30
N MET A 311 1.51 -0.43 30.07
CA MET A 311 0.11 -0.79 30.00
C MET A 311 -0.81 0.35 30.42
N ARG A 312 -0.48 1.02 31.52
CA ARG A 312 -1.23 2.22 31.98
C ARG A 312 -1.15 3.36 30.97
N ILE A 313 0.03 3.61 30.41
CA ILE A 313 0.23 4.64 29.37
C ILE A 313 -0.62 4.33 28.15
N SER A 314 -0.55 3.10 27.65
CA SER A 314 -1.28 2.68 26.46
C SER A 314 -2.80 2.71 26.67
N ALA A 315 -3.27 2.37 27.88
CA ALA A 315 -4.68 2.51 28.24
C ALA A 315 -5.12 3.98 28.25
N ALA A 316 -4.30 4.90 28.77
CA ALA A 316 -4.58 6.33 28.72
C ALA A 316 -4.62 6.85 27.27
N ILE A 317 -3.75 6.34 26.39
CA ILE A 317 -3.78 6.66 24.96
C ILE A 317 -5.05 6.10 24.30
N GLY A 318 -5.41 4.84 24.53
CA GLY A 318 -6.60 4.23 23.93
C GLY A 318 -7.93 4.87 24.36
N ILE A 319 -7.95 5.59 25.49
CA ILE A 319 -9.09 6.43 25.90
C ILE A 319 -9.27 7.63 24.94
N GLU A 320 -8.20 8.16 24.35
CA GLU A 320 -8.27 9.26 23.37
C GLU A 320 -9.15 8.90 22.17
N ASP A 321 -9.00 7.70 21.62
CA ASP A 321 -9.79 7.24 20.47
C ASP A 321 -11.29 7.20 20.79
N VAL A 322 -11.63 6.84 22.04
CA VAL A 322 -13.01 6.85 22.53
C VAL A 322 -13.56 8.28 22.63
N LEU A 323 -12.74 9.23 23.08
CA LEU A 323 -13.10 10.65 23.16
C LEU A 323 -13.25 11.27 21.75
N GLU A 324 -12.35 10.97 20.81
CA GLU A 324 -12.45 11.40 19.41
C GLU A 324 -13.72 10.86 18.74
N THR A 325 -14.05 9.58 18.93
CA THR A 325 -15.31 9.00 18.42
C THR A 325 -16.55 9.67 19.04
N ALA A 326 -16.47 10.10 20.31
CA ALA A 326 -17.54 10.83 20.96
C ALA A 326 -17.74 12.24 20.36
N PHE A 327 -16.68 12.90 19.87
CA PHE A 327 -16.79 14.18 19.18
C PHE A 327 -17.46 14.08 17.80
N ASP A 328 -17.43 12.91 17.14
CA ASP A 328 -18.01 12.69 15.81
C ASP A 328 -19.56 12.51 15.80
N ALA A 329 -20.25 12.83 16.90
CA ALA A 329 -21.68 12.60 17.08
C ALA A 329 -22.64 13.53 16.28
N ASN A 330 -22.11 14.50 15.52
CA ASN A 330 -22.89 15.62 14.94
C ASN A 330 -23.01 15.58 13.38
N PRO A 331 -24.08 16.15 12.77
CA PRO A 331 -24.49 15.92 11.38
C PRO A 331 -23.84 16.84 10.34
N LEU A 332 -22.85 17.67 10.69
CA LEU A 332 -22.27 18.70 9.80
C LEU A 332 -21.28 18.18 8.74
N HIS A 333 -21.15 16.87 8.57
CA HIS A 333 -20.27 16.24 7.58
C HIS A 333 -21.11 15.48 6.55
N ASP A 334 -21.49 16.19 5.49
CA ASP A 334 -22.56 15.83 4.54
C ASP A 334 -22.16 14.79 3.47
N HIS A 335 -21.28 13.83 3.81
CA HIS A 335 -20.77 12.84 2.84
C HIS A 335 -20.85 11.36 3.28
N ALA A 336 -21.58 11.00 4.35
CA ALA A 336 -21.71 9.59 4.78
C ALA A 336 -23.17 9.14 5.03
N PRO A 337 -23.61 7.95 4.53
CA PRO A 337 -24.91 7.32 4.90
C PRO A 337 -24.76 6.37 6.12
N PRO A 338 -25.82 5.77 6.71
CA PRO A 338 -26.90 6.34 7.55
C PRO A 338 -26.97 5.80 9.01
N THR A 339 -27.61 6.58 9.90
CA THR A 339 -28.27 6.29 11.22
C THR A 339 -27.58 5.49 12.34
N GLU A 340 -26.91 4.37 12.12
CA GLU A 340 -26.33 3.56 13.22
C GLU A 340 -25.07 4.20 13.82
N TRP A 341 -24.14 4.63 12.95
CA TRP A 341 -22.94 5.38 13.35
C TRP A 341 -23.30 6.59 14.25
N ARG A 342 -24.31 7.37 13.84
CA ARG A 342 -24.78 8.54 14.60
C ARG A 342 -25.38 8.17 15.97
N LYS A 343 -26.07 7.02 16.08
CA LYS A 343 -26.57 6.53 17.37
C LYS A 343 -25.41 6.11 18.28
N ASN A 344 -24.38 5.46 17.73
CA ASN A 344 -23.20 5.02 18.47
C ASN A 344 -22.35 6.20 18.95
N ALA A 345 -22.10 7.20 18.10
CA ALA A 345 -21.37 8.40 18.50
C ALA A 345 -22.12 9.23 19.57
N LYS A 346 -23.46 9.39 19.46
CA LYS A 346 -24.27 10.03 20.50
C LYS A 346 -24.28 9.24 21.81
N ARG A 347 -24.30 7.91 21.75
CA ARG A 347 -24.17 7.04 22.93
C ARG A 347 -22.79 7.18 23.55
N ALA A 348 -21.74 7.27 22.74
CA ALA A 348 -20.37 7.47 23.17
C ALA A 348 -20.22 8.79 23.95
N ALA A 349 -20.70 9.90 23.39
CA ALA A 349 -20.69 11.20 24.04
C ALA A 349 -21.46 11.23 25.37
N ARG A 350 -22.63 10.59 25.45
CA ARG A 350 -23.49 10.64 26.65
C ARG A 350 -23.06 9.72 27.78
N THR A 351 -22.51 8.56 27.45
CA THR A 351 -22.32 7.47 28.43
C THR A 351 -20.90 6.99 28.56
N LEU A 352 -20.11 7.07 27.49
CA LEU A 352 -18.79 6.45 27.43
C LEU A 352 -17.69 7.47 27.77
N ALA A 353 -17.73 8.66 27.16
CA ALA A 353 -16.75 9.71 27.42
C ALA A 353 -16.70 10.13 28.90
N PRO A 354 -17.82 10.37 29.61
CA PRO A 354 -17.79 10.65 31.05
C PRO A 354 -17.19 9.51 31.89
N ARG A 355 -17.43 8.24 31.50
CA ARG A 355 -16.85 7.08 32.19
C ARG A 355 -15.34 7.01 32.01
N CYS A 356 -14.85 7.28 30.80
CA CYS A 356 -13.42 7.36 30.52
C CYS A 356 -12.74 8.46 31.34
N ILE A 357 -13.35 9.65 31.41
CA ILE A 357 -12.80 10.75 32.21
C ILE A 357 -12.81 10.41 33.69
N ALA A 358 -13.88 9.81 34.22
CA ALA A 358 -13.90 9.35 35.61
C ALA A 358 -12.78 8.34 35.90
N ALA A 359 -12.53 7.38 35.00
CA ALA A 359 -11.44 6.41 35.14
C ALA A 359 -10.05 7.10 35.18
N LEU A 360 -9.82 8.07 34.28
CA LEU A 360 -8.60 8.88 34.28
C LEU A 360 -8.42 9.64 35.59
N VAL A 361 -9.48 10.26 36.12
CA VAL A 361 -9.44 11.02 37.37
C VAL A 361 -9.15 10.12 38.57
N GLU A 362 -9.79 8.95 38.67
CA GLU A 362 -9.51 8.00 39.75
C GLU A 362 -8.05 7.54 39.73
N ARG A 363 -7.49 7.26 38.54
CA ARG A 363 -6.07 6.91 38.43
C ARG A 363 -5.17 8.08 38.80
N LEU A 364 -5.48 9.28 38.33
CA LEU A 364 -4.70 10.50 38.60
C LEU A 364 -4.57 10.79 40.11
N ARG A 365 -5.59 10.47 40.92
CA ARG A 365 -5.56 10.69 42.37
C ARG A 365 -4.48 9.90 43.11
N ILE A 366 -4.14 8.71 42.59
CA ILE A 366 -3.19 7.80 43.23
C ILE A 366 -1.85 7.73 42.50
N GLU A 367 -1.79 8.21 41.25
CA GLU A 367 -0.59 8.15 40.42
C GLU A 367 0.56 8.99 40.98
N GLN A 368 1.77 8.41 40.99
CA GLN A 368 3.00 9.06 41.44
C GLN A 368 4.00 9.31 40.30
N ASP A 369 3.88 8.58 39.17
CA ASP A 369 4.72 8.83 38.00
C ASP A 369 4.29 10.12 37.30
N GLU A 370 5.17 11.13 37.31
CA GLU A 370 4.92 12.42 36.65
C GLU A 370 4.70 12.30 35.14
N ASN A 371 5.30 11.32 34.46
CA ASN A 371 5.08 11.15 33.02
C ASN A 371 3.65 10.65 32.75
N LEU A 372 3.18 9.67 33.53
CA LEU A 372 1.81 9.18 33.41
C LEU A 372 0.79 10.23 33.90
N GLN A 373 1.08 10.97 34.97
CA GLN A 373 0.26 12.13 35.39
C GLN A 373 0.14 13.14 34.24
N ARG A 374 1.24 13.50 33.58
CA ARG A 374 1.25 14.40 32.42
C ARG A 374 0.32 13.88 31.32
N ILE A 375 0.48 12.62 30.93
CA ILE A 375 -0.34 11.98 29.89
C ILE A 375 -1.83 12.00 30.28
N ILE A 376 -2.15 11.60 31.52
CA ILE A 376 -3.53 11.58 32.01
C ILE A 376 -4.14 12.99 31.98
N ILE A 377 -3.43 14.01 32.47
CA ILE A 377 -3.92 15.39 32.45
C ILE A 377 -4.10 15.90 31.01
N GLU A 378 -3.23 15.53 30.07
CA GLU A 378 -3.40 15.84 28.64
C GLU A 378 -4.68 15.20 28.07
N LYS A 379 -5.03 13.97 28.47
CA LYS A 379 -6.29 13.33 28.06
C LYS A 379 -7.52 13.94 28.72
N ILE A 380 -7.41 14.37 29.97
CA ILE A 380 -8.46 15.14 30.65
C ILE A 380 -8.68 16.49 29.94
N ILE A 381 -7.61 17.17 29.52
CA ILE A 381 -7.70 18.38 28.70
C ILE A 381 -8.43 18.07 27.40
N HIS A 382 -8.09 16.97 26.71
CA HIS A 382 -8.76 16.59 25.47
C HIS A 382 -10.27 16.37 25.67
N GLY A 383 -10.67 15.68 26.74
CA GLY A 383 -12.08 15.45 27.07
C GLY A 383 -12.70 16.47 28.03
N ALA A 384 -12.27 17.73 28.00
CA ALA A 384 -12.64 18.75 28.99
C ALA A 384 -14.16 18.92 29.19
N MET A 385 -14.97 18.75 28.14
CA MET A 385 -16.44 18.82 28.20
C MET A 385 -17.08 17.86 29.21
N TRP A 386 -16.40 16.77 29.53
CA TRP A 386 -16.89 15.74 30.46
C TRP A 386 -16.08 15.69 31.76
N ALA A 387 -15.23 16.67 32.01
CA ALA A 387 -14.19 16.64 33.04
C ALA A 387 -14.48 17.45 34.31
N ASP A 388 -15.73 17.80 34.58
CA ASP A 388 -16.13 18.45 35.85
C ASP A 388 -15.68 17.65 37.08
N CYS A 389 -15.67 16.31 36.99
CA CYS A 389 -15.23 15.43 38.07
C CYS A 389 -13.72 15.52 38.37
N ALA A 390 -12.91 16.10 37.45
CA ALA A 390 -11.47 16.25 37.60
C ALA A 390 -11.07 17.48 38.44
N VAL A 391 -11.97 18.46 38.59
CA VAL A 391 -11.66 19.80 39.13
C VAL A 391 -11.00 19.76 40.51
N GLU A 392 -11.54 18.99 41.45
CA GLU A 392 -10.97 18.90 42.81
C GLU A 392 -9.58 18.25 42.81
N THR A 393 -9.40 17.21 41.98
CA THR A 393 -8.12 16.50 41.87
C THR A 393 -7.06 17.42 41.27
N LEU A 394 -7.36 18.12 40.17
CA LEU A 394 -6.43 19.05 39.53
C LEU A 394 -6.05 20.24 40.43
N LYS A 395 -6.99 20.78 41.23
CA LYS A 395 -6.69 21.82 42.24
C LYS A 395 -5.71 21.36 43.32
N SER A 396 -5.80 20.09 43.73
CA SER A 396 -4.83 19.52 44.67
C SER A 396 -3.44 19.42 44.04
N LEU A 397 -3.37 19.05 42.75
CA LEU A 397 -2.10 18.87 42.05
C LEU A 397 -1.41 20.20 41.70
N SER A 398 -2.16 21.29 41.56
CA SER A 398 -1.61 22.63 41.26
C SER A 398 -0.82 23.26 42.41
N SER A 399 -0.94 22.75 43.64
CA SER A 399 -0.37 23.38 44.85
C SER A 399 0.67 22.53 45.60
N GLY A 400 1.07 21.37 45.05
CA GLY A 400 1.98 20.44 45.76
C GLY A 400 2.88 19.53 44.91
N ASN A 401 2.82 19.59 43.57
CA ASN A 401 3.64 18.74 42.67
C ASN A 401 4.75 19.54 41.96
N SER A 402 5.47 18.87 41.06
CA SER A 402 6.45 19.51 40.19
C SER A 402 5.85 20.67 39.39
N GLU A 403 6.70 21.64 39.03
CA GLU A 403 6.29 22.84 38.29
C GLU A 403 5.58 22.50 36.97
N MET A 404 5.98 21.41 36.32
CA MET A 404 5.33 20.90 35.10
C MET A 404 3.89 20.46 35.36
N ILE A 405 3.67 19.59 36.35
CA ILE A 405 2.34 19.08 36.69
C ILE A 405 1.43 20.19 37.22
N ALA A 406 1.98 21.12 38.00
CA ALA A 406 1.22 22.26 38.50
C ALA A 406 0.70 23.14 37.36
N LYS A 407 1.57 23.56 36.43
CA LYS A 407 1.18 24.37 35.25
C LYS A 407 0.19 23.63 34.35
N LEU A 408 0.39 22.33 34.15
CA LEU A 408 -0.51 21.52 33.33
C LEU A 408 -1.89 21.36 33.98
N SER A 409 -1.93 21.20 35.31
CA SER A 409 -3.18 21.13 36.07
C SER A 409 -3.94 22.46 36.06
N GLU A 410 -3.25 23.59 36.17
CA GLU A 410 -3.85 24.93 36.03
C GLU A 410 -4.42 25.14 34.62
N ARG A 411 -3.67 24.73 33.59
CA ARG A 411 -4.17 24.73 32.22
C ARG A 411 -5.43 23.87 32.08
N ALA A 412 -5.42 22.66 32.62
CA ALA A 412 -6.59 21.78 32.59
C ALA A 412 -7.81 22.41 33.27
N LEU A 413 -7.64 23.02 34.44
CA LEU A 413 -8.70 23.73 35.15
C LEU A 413 -9.28 24.88 34.33
N ASN A 414 -8.44 25.68 33.67
CA ASN A 414 -8.89 26.78 32.81
C ASN A 414 -9.72 26.27 31.62
N VAL A 415 -9.24 25.21 30.94
CA VAL A 415 -9.99 24.61 29.83
C VAL A 415 -11.32 24.04 30.33
N ILE A 416 -11.34 23.29 31.44
CA ILE A 416 -12.60 22.76 31.99
C ILE A 416 -13.58 23.88 32.33
N ASP A 417 -13.12 24.93 33.01
CA ASP A 417 -13.94 26.09 33.38
C ASP A 417 -14.50 26.82 32.13
N THR A 418 -13.67 26.99 31.10
CA THR A 418 -14.07 27.60 29.82
C THR A 418 -15.24 26.85 29.18
N PHE A 419 -15.16 25.52 29.11
CA PHE A 419 -16.20 24.68 28.53
C PHE A 419 -17.45 24.58 29.43
N ALA A 420 -17.26 24.48 30.76
CA ALA A 420 -18.36 24.41 31.72
C ALA A 420 -19.17 25.72 31.82
N THR A 421 -18.50 26.86 31.79
CA THR A 421 -19.14 28.20 31.85
C THR A 421 -19.62 28.68 30.49
N ARG A 422 -19.30 27.95 29.41
CA ARG A 422 -19.53 28.36 28.02
C ARG A 422 -18.96 29.75 27.72
N SER A 423 -17.77 30.04 28.26
CA SER A 423 -17.10 31.33 28.09
C SER A 423 -16.76 31.56 26.61
N VAL A 424 -17.45 32.49 25.96
CA VAL A 424 -17.32 32.72 24.51
C VAL A 424 -15.88 33.10 24.12
N ASP A 425 -15.25 33.99 24.89
CA ASP A 425 -13.85 34.40 24.64
C ASP A 425 -12.88 33.22 24.81
N GLY A 426 -13.05 32.40 25.84
CA GLY A 426 -12.19 31.23 26.07
C GLY A 426 -12.39 30.14 25.01
N LEU A 427 -13.64 29.89 24.58
CA LEU A 427 -13.94 28.94 23.52
C LEU A 427 -13.37 29.39 22.17
N ALA A 428 -13.38 30.70 21.89
CA ALA A 428 -12.81 31.26 20.68
C ALA A 428 -11.29 31.03 20.58
N GLU A 429 -10.55 31.09 21.69
CA GLU A 429 -9.12 30.76 21.71
C GLU A 429 -8.85 29.32 21.24
N HIS A 430 -9.75 28.38 21.57
CA HIS A 430 -9.64 26.98 21.19
C HIS A 430 -9.99 26.68 19.72
N LEU A 431 -10.59 27.61 18.98
CA LEU A 431 -10.77 27.47 17.53
C LEU A 431 -9.44 27.41 16.77
N SER A 432 -8.37 27.96 17.36
CA SER A 432 -7.02 28.01 16.79
C SER A 432 -6.15 26.79 17.09
N GLY A 433 -6.62 25.87 17.94
CA GLY A 433 -5.84 24.75 18.45
C GLY A 433 -5.49 23.67 17.41
N SER A 434 -4.35 23.01 17.63
CA SER A 434 -3.90 21.85 16.85
C SER A 434 -4.67 20.56 17.16
N SER A 435 -5.35 20.48 18.32
CA SER A 435 -6.16 19.32 18.71
C SER A 435 -7.54 19.35 18.04
N SER A 436 -7.83 18.34 17.22
CA SER A 436 -9.08 18.17 16.49
C SER A 436 -10.31 18.16 17.40
N GLY A 437 -10.29 17.38 18.49
CA GLY A 437 -11.44 17.23 19.39
C GLY A 437 -11.87 18.52 20.09
N LEU A 438 -10.96 19.21 20.81
CA LEU A 438 -11.29 20.46 21.52
C LEU A 438 -11.76 21.59 20.59
N SER A 439 -11.20 21.67 19.38
CA SER A 439 -11.62 22.69 18.41
C SER A 439 -13.07 22.44 17.95
N ARG A 440 -13.44 21.16 17.74
CA ARG A 440 -14.80 20.74 17.37
C ARG A 440 -15.79 21.00 18.50
N ALA A 441 -15.41 20.64 19.72
CA ALA A 441 -16.19 20.89 20.93
C ALA A 441 -16.48 22.38 21.14
N ALA A 442 -15.47 23.24 20.93
CA ALA A 442 -15.63 24.68 21.04
C ALA A 442 -16.62 25.23 19.99
N GLU A 443 -16.52 24.76 18.74
CA GLU A 443 -17.46 25.13 17.67
C GLU A 443 -18.91 24.75 18.03
N GLU A 444 -19.14 23.56 18.61
CA GLU A 444 -20.47 23.11 19.03
C GLU A 444 -21.06 23.98 20.13
N ILE A 445 -20.32 24.23 21.22
CA ILE A 445 -20.83 25.05 22.32
C ILE A 445 -21.07 26.49 21.86
N LEU A 446 -20.22 27.03 20.99
CA LEU A 446 -20.43 28.36 20.41
C LEU A 446 -21.70 28.42 19.55
N LEU A 447 -22.06 27.37 18.82
CA LEU A 447 -23.33 27.30 18.10
C LEU A 447 -24.53 27.25 19.06
N GLU A 448 -24.44 26.48 20.15
CA GLU A 448 -25.49 26.47 21.18
C GLU A 448 -25.66 27.86 21.83
N VAL A 449 -24.54 28.52 22.17
CA VAL A 449 -24.56 29.89 22.70
C VAL A 449 -25.18 30.85 21.69
N ALA A 450 -24.92 30.65 20.40
CA ALA A 450 -25.49 31.49 19.36
C ALA A 450 -27.02 31.36 19.19
N GLU A 451 -27.64 30.29 19.69
CA GLU A 451 -29.10 30.21 19.78
C GLU A 451 -29.66 31.20 20.82
N GLU A 452 -28.87 31.54 21.84
CA GLU A 452 -29.23 32.47 22.92
C GLU A 452 -28.77 33.91 22.63
N ASP A 453 -27.50 34.08 22.24
CA ASP A 453 -26.87 35.36 21.89
C ASP A 453 -25.96 35.21 20.64
N PRO A 454 -26.53 35.29 19.43
CA PRO A 454 -25.78 35.14 18.19
C PRO A 454 -24.76 36.28 17.99
N GLN A 455 -25.04 37.48 18.51
CA GLN A 455 -24.18 38.64 18.32
C GLN A 455 -22.84 38.46 19.05
N GLN A 456 -22.87 37.96 20.28
CA GLN A 456 -21.66 37.67 21.05
C GLN A 456 -20.74 36.67 20.33
N VAL A 457 -21.33 35.64 19.71
CA VAL A 457 -20.58 34.61 18.98
C VAL A 457 -20.02 35.17 17.66
N VAL A 458 -20.76 36.05 16.98
CA VAL A 458 -20.26 36.78 15.79
C VAL A 458 -19.03 37.61 16.14
N GLU A 459 -19.08 38.40 17.21
CA GLU A 459 -17.97 39.26 17.65
C GLU A 459 -16.69 38.43 17.93
N CYS A 460 -16.80 37.34 18.68
CA CYS A 460 -15.66 36.48 19.00
C CYS A 460 -15.15 35.71 17.76
N ALA A 461 -16.04 35.22 16.90
CA ALA A 461 -15.63 34.55 15.66
C ALA A 461 -14.92 35.52 14.70
N MET A 462 -15.34 36.80 14.66
CA MET A 462 -14.66 37.84 13.88
C MET A 462 -13.22 38.07 14.38
N LEU A 463 -12.94 38.02 15.69
CA LEU A 463 -11.58 38.08 16.22
C LEU A 463 -10.73 36.87 15.79
N ALA A 464 -11.34 35.68 15.70
CA ALA A 464 -10.66 34.47 15.25
C ALA A 464 -10.33 34.47 13.74
N LEU A 465 -10.99 35.31 12.93
CA LEU A 465 -10.65 35.52 11.52
C LEU A 465 -9.28 36.21 11.31
N ASP A 466 -8.72 36.85 12.35
CA ASP A 466 -7.39 37.48 12.31
C ASP A 466 -6.25 36.54 12.78
N GLN A 467 -6.57 35.30 13.15
CA GLN A 467 -5.61 34.34 13.71
C GLN A 467 -5.01 33.40 12.64
N ALA A 468 -4.40 32.29 13.07
CA ALA A 468 -3.78 31.30 12.19
C ALA A 468 -4.79 30.67 11.21
N PRO A 469 -4.36 30.14 10.04
CA PRO A 469 -5.27 29.65 9.00
C PRO A 469 -6.32 28.61 9.46
N ALA A 470 -5.98 27.77 10.43
CA ALA A 470 -6.92 26.80 11.01
C ALA A 470 -8.06 27.50 11.78
N ALA A 471 -7.74 28.57 12.53
CA ALA A 471 -8.72 29.39 13.23
C ALA A 471 -9.62 30.14 12.23
N GLN A 472 -9.02 30.73 11.19
CA GLN A 472 -9.74 31.44 10.14
C GLN A 472 -10.77 30.56 9.44
N GLN A 473 -10.38 29.32 9.10
CA GLN A 473 -11.28 28.34 8.49
C GLN A 473 -12.48 28.03 9.39
N ARG A 474 -12.24 27.74 10.68
CA ARG A 474 -13.30 27.38 11.63
C ARG A 474 -14.21 28.55 11.95
N ALA A 475 -13.63 29.73 12.18
CA ALA A 475 -14.39 30.96 12.40
C ALA A 475 -15.27 31.32 11.20
N ALA A 476 -14.76 31.18 9.97
CA ALA A 476 -15.55 31.39 8.77
C ALA A 476 -16.72 30.40 8.69
N ARG A 477 -16.50 29.11 8.96
CA ARG A 477 -17.57 28.10 9.01
C ARG A 477 -18.63 28.42 10.06
N LEU A 478 -18.21 28.78 11.27
CA LEU A 478 -19.11 29.17 12.36
C LEU A 478 -19.99 30.34 11.93
N LEU A 479 -19.40 31.41 11.40
CA LEU A 479 -20.12 32.58 10.89
C LEU A 479 -21.10 32.22 9.75
N GLY A 480 -20.70 31.29 8.87
CA GLY A 480 -21.59 30.77 7.83
C GLY A 480 -22.83 30.07 8.38
N HIS A 481 -22.69 29.29 9.45
CA HIS A 481 -23.83 28.62 10.11
C HIS A 481 -24.80 29.61 10.75
N LEU A 482 -24.30 30.73 11.27
CA LEU A 482 -25.13 31.80 11.81
C LEU A 482 -25.92 32.54 10.71
N GLY A 483 -25.51 32.38 9.44
CA GLY A 483 -26.22 32.92 8.30
C GLY A 483 -26.37 34.45 8.39
N PRO A 484 -27.53 35.03 8.07
CA PRO A 484 -27.71 36.48 8.03
C PRO A 484 -27.38 37.23 9.33
N ALA A 485 -27.40 36.56 10.49
CA ALA A 485 -26.99 37.15 11.76
C ALA A 485 -25.52 37.58 11.78
N ALA A 486 -24.66 36.93 10.98
CA ALA A 486 -23.24 37.25 10.85
C ALA A 486 -22.94 38.28 9.74
N SER A 487 -23.92 39.11 9.35
CA SER A 487 -23.74 40.11 8.27
C SER A 487 -22.59 41.09 8.50
N GLU A 488 -22.23 41.37 9.76
CA GLU A 488 -21.10 42.23 10.13
C GLU A 488 -19.74 41.63 9.76
N ALA A 489 -19.64 40.29 9.60
CA ALA A 489 -18.42 39.62 9.21
C ALA A 489 -18.15 39.67 7.69
N VAL A 490 -19.14 40.07 6.87
CA VAL A 490 -19.05 40.09 5.40
C VAL A 490 -17.80 40.81 4.88
N PRO A 491 -17.43 42.02 5.36
CA PRO A 491 -16.23 42.71 4.87
C PRO A 491 -14.95 41.90 5.11
N LYS A 492 -14.84 41.24 6.28
CA LYS A 492 -13.65 40.47 6.65
C LYS A 492 -13.60 39.13 5.91
N LEU A 493 -14.73 38.46 5.74
CA LEU A 493 -14.82 37.23 4.94
C LEU A 493 -14.47 37.50 3.47
N ARG A 494 -14.85 38.66 2.91
CA ARG A 494 -14.42 39.09 1.56
C ARG A 494 -12.91 39.31 1.47
N GLU A 495 -12.28 39.88 2.50
CA GLU A 495 -10.81 39.96 2.56
C GLU A 495 -10.17 38.56 2.53
N LEU A 496 -10.75 37.61 3.28
CA LEU A 496 -10.26 36.24 3.37
C LEU A 496 -10.50 35.40 2.11
N GLN A 497 -11.38 35.81 1.19
CA GLN A 497 -11.41 35.25 -0.17
C GLN A 497 -10.10 35.48 -0.92
N GLY A 498 -9.27 36.45 -0.51
CA GLY A 498 -7.90 36.65 -1.02
C GLY A 498 -6.80 35.92 -0.23
N SER A 499 -7.14 35.07 0.75
CA SER A 499 -6.17 34.36 1.59
C SER A 499 -5.26 33.43 0.77
N LYS A 500 -4.00 33.23 1.20
CA LYS A 500 -3.06 32.22 0.64
C LYS A 500 -3.32 30.78 1.10
N SER A 501 -4.41 30.55 1.83
CA SER A 501 -4.84 29.22 2.23
C SER A 501 -6.12 28.87 1.50
N SER A 502 -6.06 27.87 0.60
CA SER A 502 -7.23 27.38 -0.15
C SER A 502 -8.39 26.97 0.75
N VAL A 503 -8.10 26.40 1.91
CA VAL A 503 -9.11 25.95 2.86
C VAL A 503 -9.81 27.14 3.51
N VAL A 504 -9.08 28.23 3.79
CA VAL A 504 -9.62 29.48 4.32
C VAL A 504 -10.45 30.21 3.26
N ARG A 505 -9.96 30.31 2.01
CA ARG A 505 -10.73 30.91 0.91
C ARG A 505 -12.07 30.23 0.70
N ARG A 506 -12.07 28.89 0.68
CA ARG A 506 -13.30 28.10 0.52
C ARG A 506 -14.26 28.34 1.69
N ALA A 507 -13.78 28.23 2.92
CA ALA A 507 -14.60 28.46 4.10
C ALA A 507 -15.20 29.87 4.13
N ALA A 508 -14.44 30.90 3.74
CA ALA A 508 -14.92 32.28 3.64
C ALA A 508 -15.98 32.45 2.56
N ALA A 509 -15.81 31.82 1.39
CA ALA A 509 -16.81 31.86 0.32
C ALA A 509 -18.10 31.10 0.69
N ASP A 510 -17.98 29.93 1.33
CA ASP A 510 -19.12 29.17 1.84
C ASP A 510 -19.90 29.97 2.88
N ALA A 511 -19.20 30.66 3.78
CA ALA A 511 -19.79 31.54 4.77
C ALA A 511 -20.52 32.73 4.13
N LEU A 512 -19.91 33.41 3.16
CA LEU A 512 -20.53 34.53 2.45
C LEU A 512 -21.83 34.13 1.74
N ARG A 513 -21.86 32.94 1.12
CA ARG A 513 -23.08 32.39 0.50
C ARG A 513 -24.20 32.15 1.51
N ALA A 514 -23.85 31.67 2.70
CA ALA A 514 -24.82 31.40 3.75
C ALA A 514 -25.32 32.70 4.43
N ILE A 515 -24.45 33.70 4.57
CA ILE A 515 -24.77 34.99 5.21
C ILE A 515 -25.59 35.90 4.29
N SER A 516 -25.21 35.96 3.01
CA SER A 516 -25.81 36.86 2.01
C SER A 516 -26.13 36.13 0.70
N PRO A 517 -27.11 35.21 0.68
CA PRO A 517 -27.43 34.39 -0.48
C PRO A 517 -27.94 35.19 -1.70
N ASP A 518 -28.50 36.38 -1.49
CA ASP A 518 -29.00 37.27 -2.56
C ASP A 518 -27.93 38.21 -3.14
N ASP A 519 -26.74 38.24 -2.52
CA ASP A 519 -25.63 39.05 -3.00
C ASP A 519 -24.92 38.33 -4.15
N ILE A 520 -25.07 38.84 -5.37
CA ILE A 520 -24.47 38.27 -6.60
C ILE A 520 -22.93 38.22 -6.48
N ASP A 521 -22.35 39.06 -5.61
CA ASP A 521 -20.91 39.12 -5.26
C ASP A 521 -20.47 38.08 -4.21
N SER A 522 -21.40 37.28 -3.65
CA SER A 522 -21.10 36.21 -2.67
C SER A 522 -20.60 34.91 -3.30
N SER A 523 -20.62 34.81 -4.63
CA SER A 523 -19.92 33.77 -5.37
C SER A 523 -18.42 33.84 -5.05
N PRO A 524 -17.65 32.73 -5.02
CA PRO A 524 -16.21 32.74 -4.69
C PRO A 524 -15.33 33.56 -5.65
N TYR A 525 -15.95 34.25 -6.60
CA TYR A 525 -15.34 34.82 -7.77
C TYR A 525 -16.09 36.11 -8.15
N SER A 526 -15.63 37.26 -7.66
CA SER A 526 -15.91 38.52 -8.38
C SER A 526 -15.43 38.43 -9.85
N SER A 527 -14.56 37.47 -10.16
CA SER A 527 -14.17 37.08 -11.51
C SER A 527 -15.24 36.31 -12.29
N VAL A 528 -16.20 35.58 -11.71
CA VAL A 528 -17.14 34.75 -12.49
C VAL A 528 -18.11 35.59 -13.32
N VAL A 529 -18.55 36.74 -12.81
CA VAL A 529 -19.39 37.68 -13.57
C VAL A 529 -18.60 38.28 -14.74
N GLU A 530 -17.35 38.67 -14.51
CA GLU A 530 -16.45 39.17 -15.57
C GLU A 530 -16.09 38.07 -16.58
N LEU A 531 -15.86 36.84 -16.13
CA LEU A 531 -15.60 35.67 -16.96
C LEU A 531 -16.82 35.32 -17.79
N ARG A 532 -18.03 35.36 -17.21
CA ARG A 532 -19.28 35.16 -17.95
C ARG A 532 -19.44 36.21 -19.06
N LEU A 533 -19.09 37.47 -18.78
CA LEU A 533 -19.12 38.54 -19.79
C LEU A 533 -18.07 38.31 -20.89
N GLN A 534 -16.89 37.81 -20.54
CA GLN A 534 -15.81 37.50 -21.50
C GLN A 534 -16.07 36.25 -22.34
N MET A 535 -16.71 35.23 -21.76
CA MET A 535 -16.99 33.93 -22.38
C MET A 535 -18.32 33.91 -23.16
N GLY A 536 -19.21 34.84 -22.84
CA GLY A 536 -20.53 34.96 -23.47
C GLY A 536 -21.63 34.21 -22.72
N PRO A 537 -22.89 34.67 -22.84
CA PRO A 537 -24.02 34.19 -22.05
C PRO A 537 -24.42 32.74 -22.34
N GLU A 538 -24.06 32.22 -23.51
CA GLU A 538 -24.35 30.84 -23.94
C GLU A 538 -23.39 29.81 -23.31
N THR A 539 -22.32 30.27 -22.64
CA THR A 539 -21.35 29.39 -21.97
C THR A 539 -21.98 28.77 -20.73
N SER A 540 -21.90 27.44 -20.61
CA SER A 540 -22.43 26.71 -19.45
C SER A 540 -21.80 27.16 -18.13
N ASP A 541 -22.59 27.13 -17.06
CA ASP A 541 -22.15 27.46 -15.70
C ASP A 541 -20.91 26.65 -15.31
N ARG A 542 -20.88 25.36 -15.71
CA ARG A 542 -19.76 24.47 -15.43
C ARG A 542 -18.46 24.94 -16.07
N VAL A 543 -18.48 25.40 -17.32
CA VAL A 543 -17.27 25.89 -18.00
C VAL A 543 -16.78 27.19 -17.37
N VAL A 544 -17.69 28.06 -16.92
CA VAL A 544 -17.35 29.31 -16.22
C VAL A 544 -16.73 29.02 -14.85
N GLU A 545 -17.29 28.08 -14.09
CA GLU A 545 -16.72 27.60 -12.82
C GLU A 545 -15.31 27.05 -12.99
N LEU A 546 -15.11 26.15 -13.96
CA LEU A 546 -13.82 25.52 -14.23
C LEU A 546 -12.76 26.53 -14.67
N VAL A 547 -13.13 27.54 -15.47
CA VAL A 547 -12.22 28.63 -15.82
C VAL A 547 -11.90 29.49 -14.60
N ALA A 548 -12.85 29.73 -13.70
CA ALA A 548 -12.59 30.44 -12.46
C ALA A 548 -11.61 29.67 -11.54
N GLU A 549 -11.75 28.35 -11.46
CA GLU A 549 -10.80 27.46 -10.76
C GLU A 549 -9.41 27.46 -11.41
N LEU A 550 -9.34 27.42 -12.75
CA LEU A 550 -8.09 27.51 -13.52
C LEU A 550 -7.33 28.81 -13.24
N LEU A 551 -8.04 29.93 -13.13
CA LEU A 551 -7.45 31.27 -13.00
C LEU A 551 -7.06 31.64 -11.56
N ASN A 552 -7.38 30.82 -10.58
CA ASN A 552 -7.02 31.07 -9.18
C ASN A 552 -5.50 31.25 -8.99
N ASP A 553 -5.06 32.11 -8.07
CA ASP A 553 -3.66 32.55 -7.95
C ASP A 553 -2.72 31.53 -7.26
N GLU A 554 -3.26 30.45 -6.70
CA GLU A 554 -2.46 29.39 -6.07
C GLU A 554 -2.08 28.28 -7.04
N ASN A 555 -0.79 27.93 -7.06
CA ASN A 555 -0.29 26.67 -7.61
C ASN A 555 -0.91 25.49 -6.84
N SER A 556 -2.06 25.02 -7.31
CA SER A 556 -2.94 24.11 -6.57
C SER A 556 -3.35 22.92 -7.42
N ARG A 557 -3.60 21.78 -6.77
CA ARG A 557 -4.18 20.59 -7.41
C ARG A 557 -5.48 20.92 -8.15
N ALA A 558 -6.27 21.85 -7.62
CA ALA A 558 -7.50 22.34 -8.22
C ALA A 558 -7.31 22.92 -9.63
N GLN A 559 -6.22 23.64 -9.93
CA GLN A 559 -5.97 24.13 -11.29
C GLN A 559 -5.72 22.99 -12.30
N ARG A 560 -5.07 21.90 -11.84
CA ARG A 560 -4.81 20.72 -12.67
C ARG A 560 -6.10 19.93 -12.89
N ASP A 561 -6.89 19.75 -11.84
CA ASP A 561 -8.19 19.09 -11.92
C ASP A 561 -9.13 19.88 -12.84
N ALA A 562 -9.15 21.22 -12.77
CA ALA A 562 -9.91 22.07 -13.66
C ALA A 562 -9.47 21.93 -15.14
N THR A 563 -8.16 21.87 -15.43
CA THR A 563 -7.70 21.58 -16.81
C THR A 563 -8.13 20.20 -17.30
N TRP A 564 -8.11 19.18 -16.43
CA TRP A 564 -8.56 17.83 -16.77
C TRP A 564 -10.04 17.84 -17.14
N GLU A 565 -10.87 18.47 -16.32
CA GLU A 565 -12.30 18.53 -16.56
C GLU A 565 -12.67 19.35 -17.80
N LEU A 566 -11.98 20.47 -18.04
CA LEU A 566 -12.14 21.23 -19.30
C LEU A 566 -11.78 20.38 -20.53
N ALA A 567 -10.76 19.53 -20.43
CA ALA A 567 -10.39 18.61 -21.51
C ALA A 567 -11.49 17.58 -21.80
N GLN A 568 -12.16 17.07 -20.76
CA GLN A 568 -13.23 16.07 -20.88
C GLN A 568 -14.50 16.64 -21.52
N LEU A 569 -14.76 17.94 -21.34
CA LEU A 569 -15.87 18.63 -22.00
C LEU A 569 -15.64 18.84 -23.51
N GLY A 570 -14.39 18.73 -23.99
CA GLY A 570 -14.06 18.80 -25.41
C GLY A 570 -14.54 20.11 -26.04
N ALA A 571 -15.22 20.02 -27.20
CA ALA A 571 -15.69 21.19 -27.94
C ALA A 571 -16.63 22.11 -27.12
N ASP A 572 -17.35 21.58 -26.12
CA ASP A 572 -18.26 22.36 -25.27
C ASP A 572 -17.51 23.35 -24.36
N ALA A 573 -16.20 23.18 -24.19
CA ALA A 573 -15.32 24.08 -23.45
C ALA A 573 -14.55 25.07 -24.37
N GLU A 574 -14.98 25.30 -25.62
CA GLU A 574 -14.32 26.22 -26.56
C GLU A 574 -14.12 27.63 -25.97
N ALA A 575 -15.08 28.11 -25.17
CA ALA A 575 -14.99 29.40 -24.48
C ALA A 575 -13.81 29.50 -23.49
N ALA A 576 -13.25 28.37 -23.04
CA ALA A 576 -12.10 28.33 -22.12
C ALA A 576 -10.74 28.52 -22.83
N LEU A 577 -10.68 28.44 -24.17
CA LEU A 577 -9.44 28.45 -24.94
C LEU A 577 -8.50 29.64 -24.63
N PRO A 578 -8.96 30.90 -24.57
CA PRO A 578 -8.08 32.04 -24.28
C PRO A 578 -7.43 31.94 -22.89
N PHE A 579 -8.15 31.36 -21.92
CA PHE A 579 -7.66 31.20 -20.54
C PHE A 579 -6.66 30.05 -20.43
N LEU A 580 -6.92 28.95 -21.15
CA LEU A 580 -5.97 27.85 -21.27
C LEU A 580 -4.68 28.29 -21.99
N GLU A 581 -4.76 29.14 -23.02
CA GLU A 581 -3.59 29.71 -23.69
C GLU A 581 -2.75 30.60 -22.75
N ALA A 582 -3.40 31.38 -21.90
CA ALA A 582 -2.72 32.15 -20.86
C ALA A 582 -2.09 31.23 -19.80
N ALA A 583 -2.80 30.17 -19.38
CA ALA A 583 -2.31 29.18 -18.43
C ALA A 583 -1.11 28.39 -18.98
N MET A 584 -1.09 28.10 -20.29
CA MET A 584 0.01 27.40 -20.96
C MET A 584 1.35 28.15 -20.85
N LYS A 585 1.32 29.48 -20.67
CA LYS A 585 2.53 30.30 -20.45
C LYS A 585 3.11 30.13 -19.04
N LYS A 586 2.36 29.56 -18.08
CA LYS A 586 2.82 29.31 -16.71
C LYS A 586 3.59 27.97 -16.67
N PRO A 587 4.85 27.93 -16.19
CA PRO A 587 5.68 26.71 -16.25
C PRO A 587 5.07 25.45 -15.63
N PHE A 588 4.24 25.60 -14.60
CA PHE A 588 3.61 24.49 -13.86
C PHE A 588 2.27 24.01 -14.45
N LEU A 589 1.61 24.82 -15.30
CA LEU A 589 0.36 24.45 -16.01
C LEU A 589 0.58 24.19 -17.49
N GLN A 590 1.76 24.50 -18.03
CA GLN A 590 2.11 24.40 -19.44
C GLN A 590 1.58 23.11 -20.10
N TYR A 591 1.89 21.95 -19.52
CA TYR A 591 1.54 20.64 -20.08
C TYR A 591 0.06 20.27 -19.88
N PHE A 592 -0.53 20.65 -18.76
CA PHE A 592 -1.94 20.39 -18.45
C PHE A 592 -2.87 21.24 -19.33
N ALA A 593 -2.55 22.53 -19.48
CA ALA A 593 -3.28 23.44 -20.35
C ALA A 593 -3.12 23.06 -21.83
N ALA A 594 -1.90 22.70 -22.27
CA ALA A 594 -1.68 22.18 -23.63
C ALA A 594 -2.49 20.90 -23.89
N GLY A 595 -2.59 20.02 -22.89
CA GLY A 595 -3.42 18.81 -22.95
C GLY A 595 -4.90 19.14 -23.14
N ALA A 596 -5.44 20.05 -22.34
CA ALA A 596 -6.83 20.48 -22.46
C ALA A 596 -7.13 21.14 -23.83
N ILE A 597 -6.27 22.05 -24.29
CA ILE A 597 -6.43 22.68 -25.62
C ILE A 597 -6.39 21.61 -26.73
N SER A 598 -5.58 20.57 -26.59
CA SER A 598 -5.49 19.50 -27.60
C SER A 598 -6.79 18.69 -27.76
N ARG A 599 -7.61 18.60 -26.71
CA ARG A 599 -8.93 17.94 -26.72
C ARG A 599 -10.06 18.85 -27.18
N ILE A 600 -9.96 20.14 -26.87
CA ILE A 600 -10.95 21.16 -27.25
C ILE A 600 -10.77 21.55 -28.73
N GLN A 601 -9.54 21.85 -29.15
CA GLN A 601 -9.21 22.26 -30.51
C GLN A 601 -7.80 21.79 -30.94
N PRO A 602 -7.69 20.56 -31.46
CA PRO A 602 -6.42 19.91 -31.82
C PRO A 602 -5.47 20.76 -32.67
N GLU A 603 -6.02 21.48 -33.66
CA GLU A 603 -5.24 22.26 -34.62
C GLU A 603 -4.45 23.43 -34.00
N ARG A 604 -4.83 23.89 -32.80
CA ARG A 604 -4.05 24.90 -32.06
C ARG A 604 -2.78 24.34 -31.46
N ILE A 605 -2.79 23.06 -31.06
CA ILE A 605 -1.66 22.41 -30.38
C ILE A 605 -0.75 21.69 -31.37
N ARG A 606 -1.28 21.17 -32.49
CA ARG A 606 -0.51 20.46 -33.51
C ARG A 606 0.86 21.10 -33.85
N PRO A 607 0.97 22.42 -34.16
CA PRO A 607 2.26 23.03 -34.49
C PRO A 607 3.20 23.21 -33.28
N LEU A 608 2.67 23.16 -32.06
CA LEU A 608 3.42 23.35 -30.81
C LEU A 608 3.96 22.03 -30.22
N ILE A 609 3.50 20.87 -30.70
CA ILE A 609 3.92 19.55 -30.22
C ILE A 609 5.46 19.41 -30.21
N PRO A 610 6.20 19.76 -31.28
CA PRO A 610 7.66 19.66 -31.27
C PRO A 610 8.32 20.54 -30.19
N GLU A 611 7.82 21.76 -29.99
CA GLU A 611 8.36 22.69 -28.99
C GLU A 611 8.08 22.20 -27.56
N LEU A 612 6.85 21.75 -27.30
CA LEU A 612 6.44 21.21 -26.00
C LEU A 612 7.24 19.97 -25.61
N LEU A 613 7.50 19.07 -26.58
CA LEU A 613 8.32 17.88 -26.36
C LEU A 613 9.83 18.20 -26.30
N HIS A 614 10.30 19.23 -27.01
CA HIS A 614 11.69 19.69 -26.93
C HIS A 614 12.02 20.34 -25.57
N GLY A 615 11.11 21.15 -25.02
CA GLY A 615 11.27 21.75 -23.69
C GLY A 615 11.40 20.71 -22.57
N PHE A 616 10.75 19.55 -22.73
CA PHE A 616 10.90 18.41 -21.83
C PHE A 616 12.30 17.78 -21.90
N ARG A 617 12.87 17.63 -23.12
CA ARG A 617 14.22 17.09 -23.33
C ARG A 617 15.28 17.91 -22.58
N LEU A 618 15.20 19.24 -22.65
CA LEU A 618 16.15 20.15 -21.98
C LEU A 618 16.05 20.08 -20.44
N ARG A 619 14.84 20.07 -19.86
CA ARG A 619 14.65 19.94 -18.39
C ARG A 619 15.12 18.59 -17.85
N ALA A 620 15.03 17.55 -18.65
CA ALA A 620 15.56 16.23 -18.30
C ALA A 620 17.10 16.16 -18.40
N ASP A 621 17.72 16.93 -19.30
CA ASP A 621 19.19 17.10 -19.37
C ASP A 621 19.76 17.91 -18.19
N GLU A 622 19.03 18.91 -17.66
CA GLU A 622 19.45 19.74 -16.50
C GLU A 622 19.42 19.01 -15.15
N ARG A 623 18.58 17.97 -15.00
CA ARG A 623 18.42 17.20 -13.74
C ARG A 623 19.36 16.00 -13.63
N ARG A 624 20.61 16.14 -14.09
CA ARG A 624 21.66 15.14 -13.89
C ARG A 624 22.26 15.30 -12.50
N GLU A 625 21.74 14.57 -11.51
CA GLU A 625 22.60 13.76 -10.60
C GLU A 625 21.87 13.06 -9.44
N ASN A 626 20.67 13.44 -8.97
CA ASN A 626 20.09 12.79 -7.75
C ASN A 626 18.56 12.92 -7.54
N ALA A 627 17.73 12.95 -8.58
CA ALA A 627 16.26 13.11 -8.41
C ALA A 627 15.46 11.85 -8.85
N PRO A 628 14.31 11.54 -8.20
CA PRO A 628 13.40 10.49 -8.65
C PRO A 628 12.78 10.82 -10.01
N LEU A 629 12.22 9.79 -10.66
CA LEU A 629 11.47 9.76 -11.92
C LEU A 629 10.86 11.11 -12.37
N LEU A 630 10.99 11.35 -13.68
CA LEU A 630 10.20 12.27 -14.51
C LEU A 630 9.00 12.90 -13.77
N SER A 631 9.00 14.22 -13.59
CA SER A 631 7.91 14.92 -12.89
C SER A 631 6.54 14.55 -13.46
N ASP A 632 5.57 14.31 -12.57
CA ASP A 632 4.15 13.95 -12.79
C ASP A 632 3.37 14.81 -13.81
N ASP A 633 4.00 15.82 -14.43
CA ASP A 633 3.33 16.85 -15.23
C ASP A 633 3.30 16.56 -16.75
N VAL A 634 4.20 15.72 -17.31
CA VAL A 634 4.28 15.48 -18.79
C VAL A 634 3.59 14.21 -19.28
N LEU A 635 3.58 13.15 -18.49
CA LEU A 635 2.78 11.96 -18.80
C LEU A 635 1.27 12.28 -18.95
N PRO A 636 0.71 13.21 -18.15
CA PRO A 636 -0.62 13.75 -18.40
C PRO A 636 -0.76 14.35 -19.80
N PHE A 637 0.15 15.21 -20.29
CA PHE A 637 0.05 15.82 -21.63
C PHE A 637 -0.12 14.79 -22.74
N LEU A 638 0.71 13.74 -22.75
CA LEU A 638 0.60 12.68 -23.75
C LEU A 638 -0.72 11.90 -23.63
N SER A 639 -1.22 11.70 -22.41
CA SER A 639 -2.52 11.06 -22.17
C SER A 639 -3.70 11.91 -22.67
N TYR A 640 -3.55 13.23 -22.71
CA TYR A 640 -4.54 14.14 -23.28
C TYR A 640 -4.51 14.18 -24.81
N LEU A 641 -3.44 13.75 -25.48
CA LEU A 641 -3.44 13.76 -26.95
C LEU A 641 -4.47 12.77 -27.48
N GLY A 642 -5.40 13.25 -28.31
CA GLY A 642 -6.31 12.38 -29.07
C GLY A 642 -5.58 11.64 -30.20
N ALA A 643 -6.20 10.56 -30.71
CA ALA A 643 -5.65 9.72 -31.79
C ALA A 643 -5.17 10.51 -33.02
N GLU A 644 -5.75 11.68 -33.28
CA GLU A 644 -5.40 12.57 -34.38
C GLU A 644 -4.02 13.26 -34.24
N LEU A 645 -3.59 13.55 -33.01
CA LEU A 645 -2.34 14.28 -32.73
C LEU A 645 -1.20 13.37 -32.27
N GLN A 646 -1.51 12.14 -31.86
CA GLN A 646 -0.51 11.18 -31.44
C GLN A 646 0.54 10.86 -32.53
N PRO A 647 0.20 10.78 -33.84
CA PRO A 647 1.19 10.61 -34.91
C PRO A 647 2.26 11.72 -34.94
N ASP A 648 1.88 12.98 -34.70
CA ASP A 648 2.83 14.11 -34.66
C ASP A 648 3.82 13.96 -33.49
N ALA A 649 3.31 13.56 -32.32
CA ALA A 649 4.15 13.28 -31.16
C ALA A 649 5.08 12.08 -31.39
N ILE A 650 4.57 11.01 -32.02
CA ILE A 650 5.38 9.83 -32.38
C ILE A 650 6.49 10.22 -33.35
N SER A 651 6.20 11.04 -34.37
CA SER A 651 7.21 11.51 -35.32
C SER A 651 8.32 12.29 -34.64
N PHE A 652 8.00 13.13 -33.65
CA PHE A 652 9.00 13.85 -32.87
C PHE A 652 9.86 12.92 -31.99
N LEU A 653 9.21 11.96 -31.31
CA LEU A 653 9.91 10.98 -30.46
C LEU A 653 10.85 10.11 -31.29
N LEU A 654 10.41 9.69 -32.49
CA LEU A 654 11.23 8.93 -33.42
C LEU A 654 12.46 9.74 -33.87
N GLY A 655 12.27 11.00 -34.25
CA GLY A 655 13.38 11.90 -34.63
C GLY A 655 14.29 12.32 -33.46
N SER A 656 13.90 12.04 -32.21
CA SER A 656 14.71 12.28 -31.02
C SER A 656 15.64 11.11 -30.69
N LEU A 657 15.42 9.94 -31.27
CA LEU A 657 16.29 8.78 -31.15
C LEU A 657 17.43 8.91 -32.20
N PRO A 658 18.67 8.54 -31.85
CA PRO A 658 19.78 8.57 -32.80
C PRO A 658 19.57 7.53 -33.92
N ASP A 659 20.27 7.75 -35.04
CA ASP A 659 20.31 6.81 -36.16
C ASP A 659 21.39 5.75 -35.98
N GLY A 660 21.02 4.47 -36.12
CA GLY A 660 21.94 3.32 -36.01
C GLY A 660 22.29 2.93 -34.57
N ASN A 661 23.45 2.30 -34.39
CA ASN A 661 23.91 1.72 -33.11
C ASN A 661 24.41 2.77 -32.08
N GLU A 662 24.04 4.04 -32.24
CA GLU A 662 24.35 5.06 -31.26
C GLU A 662 23.35 4.99 -30.10
N GLN A 663 23.86 5.11 -28.89
CA GLN A 663 23.04 5.04 -27.70
C GLN A 663 22.21 6.32 -27.52
N PRO A 664 20.89 6.22 -27.29
CA PRO A 664 20.07 7.38 -27.01
C PRO A 664 20.52 8.02 -25.69
N SER A 665 20.54 9.35 -25.65
CA SER A 665 20.83 10.06 -24.40
C SER A 665 19.83 9.63 -23.32
N TYR A 666 20.28 9.56 -22.06
CA TYR A 666 19.42 9.14 -20.93
C TYR A 666 18.05 9.88 -20.88
N PRO A 667 17.96 11.18 -21.22
CA PRO A 667 16.67 11.88 -21.35
C PRO A 667 15.80 11.42 -22.51
N ALA A 668 16.37 11.21 -23.71
CA ALA A 668 15.62 10.70 -24.85
C ALA A 668 15.12 9.28 -24.57
N ALA A 669 15.99 8.46 -23.99
CA ALA A 669 15.70 7.10 -23.57
C ALA A 669 14.54 7.03 -22.56
N SER A 670 14.60 7.86 -21.51
CA SER A 670 13.56 7.94 -20.49
C SER A 670 12.25 8.48 -21.04
N MET A 671 12.30 9.55 -21.85
CA MET A 671 11.12 10.16 -22.47
C MET A 671 10.31 9.12 -23.27
N VAL A 672 10.97 8.46 -24.22
CA VAL A 672 10.28 7.60 -25.17
C VAL A 672 9.74 6.35 -24.46
N LYS A 673 10.48 5.78 -23.51
CA LYS A 673 10.08 4.60 -22.73
C LYS A 673 8.73 4.78 -22.02
N TYR A 674 8.48 5.94 -21.40
CA TYR A 674 7.23 6.19 -20.66
C TYR A 674 6.14 6.80 -21.54
N ALA A 675 6.50 7.46 -22.65
CA ALA A 675 5.55 8.07 -23.58
C ALA A 675 4.68 7.04 -24.33
N VAL A 676 5.25 5.91 -24.76
CA VAL A 676 4.56 4.94 -25.62
C VAL A 676 3.24 4.46 -25.01
N GLY A 677 3.20 4.19 -23.70
CA GLY A 677 1.97 3.73 -23.03
C GLY A 677 0.82 4.74 -23.02
N HIS A 678 1.10 6.02 -23.27
CA HIS A 678 0.09 7.07 -23.41
C HIS A 678 -0.31 7.34 -24.87
N LEU A 679 0.44 6.80 -25.84
CA LEU A 679 0.24 6.98 -27.28
C LEU A 679 -0.50 5.79 -27.92
N MET A 680 -1.20 5.00 -27.10
CA MET A 680 -1.81 3.73 -27.51
C MET A 680 -3.07 3.88 -28.35
N SER A 681 -3.60 5.09 -28.49
CA SER A 681 -4.74 5.36 -29.39
C SER A 681 -4.29 5.73 -30.80
N ALA A 682 -2.99 5.84 -31.06
CA ALA A 682 -2.46 6.10 -32.38
C ALA A 682 -2.61 4.86 -33.28
N PRO A 683 -2.76 5.06 -34.60
CA PRO A 683 -2.84 3.95 -35.54
C PRO A 683 -1.53 3.13 -35.52
N PRO A 684 -1.59 1.79 -35.69
CA PRO A 684 -0.40 0.94 -35.68
C PRO A 684 0.70 1.41 -36.63
N GLU A 685 0.35 1.95 -37.80
CA GLU A 685 1.29 2.45 -38.80
C GLU A 685 2.18 3.58 -38.27
N ALA A 686 1.69 4.38 -37.32
CA ALA A 686 2.47 5.41 -36.67
C ALA A 686 3.38 4.83 -35.56
N LEU A 687 2.90 3.84 -34.81
CA LEU A 687 3.63 3.24 -33.69
C LEU A 687 4.74 2.28 -34.11
N ILE A 688 4.53 1.52 -35.19
CA ILE A 688 5.45 0.47 -35.67
C ILE A 688 6.88 1.00 -35.84
N PRO A 689 7.16 2.13 -36.55
CA PRO A 689 8.52 2.64 -36.71
C PRO A 689 9.19 3.01 -35.39
N LEU A 690 8.42 3.56 -34.43
CA LEU A 690 8.93 3.92 -33.12
C LEU A 690 9.27 2.67 -32.29
N ILE A 691 8.39 1.68 -32.27
CA ILE A 691 8.61 0.44 -31.52
C ILE A 691 9.78 -0.35 -32.10
N ALA A 692 9.88 -0.47 -33.43
CA ALA A 692 11.03 -1.07 -34.11
C ALA A 692 12.34 -0.41 -33.67
N ARG A 693 12.40 0.94 -33.74
CA ARG A 693 13.59 1.69 -33.34
C ARG A 693 13.94 1.48 -31.87
N LEU A 694 12.95 1.35 -30.99
CA LEU A 694 13.18 1.12 -29.55
C LEU A 694 13.70 -0.28 -29.23
N LEU A 695 13.25 -1.29 -29.98
CA LEU A 695 13.76 -2.66 -29.88
C LEU A 695 15.23 -2.72 -30.32
N ASP A 696 15.55 -2.05 -31.44
CA ASP A 696 16.88 -2.02 -32.05
C ASP A 696 17.90 -1.15 -31.29
N SER A 697 17.46 -0.05 -30.67
CA SER A 697 18.37 0.90 -29.99
C SER A 697 19.22 0.23 -28.89
N PRO A 698 20.51 0.57 -28.74
CA PRO A 698 21.34 0.11 -27.63
C PRO A 698 21.08 0.93 -26.37
N TRP A 699 20.78 0.29 -25.24
CA TRP A 699 20.47 0.96 -23.97
C TRP A 699 21.57 0.64 -22.93
N ASP A 700 22.36 1.62 -22.44
CA ASP A 700 23.46 1.34 -21.46
C ASP A 700 22.98 0.90 -20.07
N ASN A 701 21.73 1.19 -19.70
CA ASN A 701 21.28 0.98 -18.34
C ASN A 701 20.26 -0.15 -18.29
N ASP A 702 20.75 -1.38 -18.15
CA ASP A 702 20.15 -2.32 -17.19
C ASP A 702 20.35 -1.68 -15.79
N ASP A 703 19.55 -0.66 -15.48
CA ASP A 703 19.75 0.22 -14.32
C ASP A 703 19.63 -0.62 -13.04
N ALA A 704 20.67 -0.59 -12.21
CA ALA A 704 20.79 -1.14 -10.84
C ALA A 704 19.75 -0.58 -9.83
N ARG A 705 18.63 -0.04 -10.33
CA ARG A 705 17.54 0.65 -9.62
C ARG A 705 16.17 0.01 -9.85
N GLY A 706 16.12 -1.19 -10.47
CA GLY A 706 14.90 -2.00 -10.54
C GLY A 706 13.85 -1.56 -11.57
N PHE A 707 14.21 -0.78 -12.59
CA PHE A 707 13.29 -0.39 -13.67
C PHE A 707 13.39 -1.33 -14.88
N GLU A 708 12.26 -1.84 -15.37
CA GLU A 708 12.16 -2.68 -16.57
C GLU A 708 12.83 -2.02 -17.80
N CYS A 709 13.71 -2.72 -18.52
CA CYS A 709 14.40 -2.15 -19.69
C CYS A 709 13.39 -1.81 -20.81
N ALA A 710 13.75 -0.88 -21.70
CA ALA A 710 12.85 -0.40 -22.75
C ALA A 710 12.36 -1.55 -23.65
N ARG A 711 13.26 -2.50 -23.98
CA ARG A 711 12.94 -3.68 -24.80
C ARG A 711 11.90 -4.59 -24.13
N THR A 712 12.09 -4.94 -22.85
CA THR A 712 11.10 -5.75 -22.10
C THR A 712 9.73 -5.10 -22.10
N ARG A 713 9.67 -3.78 -21.90
CA ARG A 713 8.41 -3.03 -21.91
C ARG A 713 7.75 -3.02 -23.29
N MET A 714 8.53 -2.88 -24.37
CA MET A 714 8.01 -2.96 -25.74
C MET A 714 7.49 -4.36 -26.07
N LEU A 715 8.21 -5.42 -25.69
CA LEU A 715 7.76 -6.80 -25.90
C LEU A 715 6.46 -7.09 -25.13
N LYS A 716 6.36 -6.68 -23.86
CA LYS A 716 5.11 -6.79 -23.08
C LYS A 716 3.96 -5.97 -23.67
N LEU A 717 4.27 -4.83 -24.29
CA LEU A 717 3.27 -4.01 -24.96
C LEU A 717 2.73 -4.72 -26.21
N LEU A 718 3.63 -5.17 -27.09
CA LEU A 718 3.29 -5.90 -28.32
C LEU A 718 2.46 -7.14 -28.01
N LYS A 719 2.83 -7.88 -26.95
CA LYS A 719 2.05 -9.01 -26.44
C LYS A 719 0.58 -8.65 -26.14
N ARG A 720 0.32 -7.45 -25.62
CA ARG A 720 -1.04 -6.97 -25.29
C ARG A 720 -1.81 -6.47 -26.52
N MET A 721 -1.11 -5.89 -27.50
CA MET A 721 -1.72 -5.32 -28.69
C MET A 721 -2.09 -6.37 -29.75
N GLY A 722 -1.35 -7.48 -29.82
CA GLY A 722 -1.70 -8.61 -30.67
C GLY A 722 -1.35 -8.42 -32.17
N PRO A 723 -2.11 -9.02 -33.10
CA PRO A 723 -1.66 -9.30 -34.47
C PRO A 723 -1.50 -8.07 -35.39
N GLU A 724 -1.99 -6.91 -34.98
CA GLU A 724 -1.86 -5.65 -35.74
C GLU A 724 -0.40 -5.20 -35.91
N PHE A 725 0.52 -5.78 -35.13
CA PHE A 725 1.95 -5.48 -35.12
C PHE A 725 2.81 -6.58 -35.77
N ALA A 726 2.22 -7.46 -36.57
CA ALA A 726 2.91 -8.56 -37.24
C ALA A 726 4.13 -8.13 -38.10
N THR A 727 4.18 -6.87 -38.53
CA THR A 727 5.33 -6.33 -39.27
C THR A 727 6.62 -6.24 -38.43
N LEU A 728 6.50 -6.24 -37.09
CA LEU A 728 7.62 -6.18 -36.14
C LEU A 728 8.21 -7.55 -35.79
N ILE A 729 7.75 -8.63 -36.43
CA ILE A 729 8.27 -9.98 -36.19
C ILE A 729 9.81 -10.06 -36.32
N PRO A 730 10.45 -9.49 -37.36
CA PRO A 730 11.92 -9.49 -37.44
C PRO A 730 12.58 -8.75 -36.28
N ASP A 731 12.04 -7.58 -35.89
CA ASP A 731 12.55 -6.75 -34.80
C ASP A 731 12.39 -7.41 -33.42
N VAL A 732 11.40 -8.30 -33.27
CA VAL A 732 11.24 -9.13 -32.06
C VAL A 732 12.19 -10.33 -32.12
N ALA A 733 12.32 -10.96 -33.29
CA ALA A 733 13.10 -12.19 -33.46
C ALA A 733 14.61 -12.00 -33.22
N GLN A 734 15.15 -10.80 -33.44
CA GLN A 734 16.56 -10.51 -33.14
C GLN A 734 16.92 -10.67 -31.64
N HIS A 735 15.92 -10.70 -30.74
CA HIS A 735 16.12 -10.86 -29.30
C HIS A 735 16.00 -12.32 -28.83
N LEU A 736 15.90 -13.30 -29.74
CA LEU A 736 15.82 -14.72 -29.41
C LEU A 736 17.12 -15.30 -28.84
N ASP A 737 18.25 -14.65 -29.10
CA ASP A 737 19.56 -15.03 -28.55
C ASP A 737 19.90 -14.30 -27.24
N ASP A 738 19.09 -13.32 -26.83
CA ASP A 738 19.31 -12.53 -25.62
C ASP A 738 19.04 -13.36 -24.35
N GLU A 739 19.95 -13.28 -23.36
CA GLU A 739 19.85 -14.08 -22.14
C GLU A 739 18.56 -13.81 -21.35
N LYS A 740 18.12 -12.56 -21.27
CA LYS A 740 16.98 -12.14 -20.45
C LYS A 740 15.69 -12.01 -21.26
N LEU A 741 15.80 -11.62 -22.53
CA LEU A 741 14.63 -11.27 -23.35
C LEU A 741 14.07 -12.43 -24.17
N ALA A 742 14.84 -13.49 -24.42
CA ALA A 742 14.44 -14.56 -25.33
C ALA A 742 13.08 -15.22 -24.99
N PRO A 743 12.77 -15.61 -23.75
CA PRO A 743 11.47 -16.20 -23.42
C PRO A 743 10.30 -15.25 -23.71
N LEU A 744 10.47 -13.96 -23.40
CA LEU A 744 9.46 -12.93 -23.64
C LEU A 744 9.32 -12.61 -25.14
N ALA A 745 10.41 -12.66 -25.91
CA ALA A 745 10.39 -12.50 -27.36
C ALA A 745 9.61 -13.64 -28.03
N ILE A 746 9.83 -14.90 -27.61
CA ILE A 746 9.07 -16.07 -28.07
C ILE A 746 7.58 -15.92 -27.79
N GLU A 747 7.22 -15.56 -26.55
CA GLU A 747 5.83 -15.33 -26.17
C GLU A 747 5.22 -14.20 -27.03
N THR A 748 5.96 -13.12 -27.27
CA THR A 748 5.51 -11.99 -28.10
C THR A 748 5.29 -12.41 -29.55
N LEU A 749 6.21 -13.17 -30.15
CA LEU A 749 6.06 -13.71 -31.51
C LEU A 749 4.81 -14.58 -31.65
N SER A 750 4.47 -15.35 -30.62
CA SER A 750 3.25 -16.18 -30.61
C SER A 750 1.94 -15.36 -30.63
N ARG A 751 2.01 -14.06 -30.28
CA ARG A 751 0.86 -13.18 -30.11
C ARG A 751 0.68 -12.19 -31.25
N ILE A 752 1.78 -11.72 -31.84
CA ILE A 752 1.75 -10.74 -32.93
C ILE A 752 1.85 -11.38 -34.31
N GLY A 753 2.43 -12.59 -34.40
CA GLY A 753 2.65 -13.27 -35.67
C GLY A 753 1.58 -14.29 -36.02
N THR A 754 1.50 -14.60 -37.31
CA THR A 754 0.83 -15.82 -37.79
C THR A 754 1.81 -16.98 -37.81
N TRP A 755 1.27 -18.21 -37.87
CA TRP A 755 2.07 -19.43 -38.02
C TRP A 755 3.17 -19.29 -39.07
N ARG A 756 2.80 -18.88 -40.28
CA ARG A 756 3.76 -18.69 -41.38
C ARG A 756 4.90 -17.73 -41.08
N GLN A 757 4.63 -16.65 -40.36
CA GLN A 757 5.59 -15.56 -40.19
C GLN A 757 6.57 -15.82 -39.04
N ALA A 758 6.10 -16.50 -37.98
CA ALA A 758 6.91 -16.75 -36.79
C ALA A 758 7.45 -18.19 -36.70
N PHE A 759 6.98 -19.12 -37.54
CA PHE A 759 7.35 -20.53 -37.44
C PHE A 759 8.86 -20.77 -37.53
N ASP A 760 9.55 -20.28 -38.55
CA ASP A 760 10.97 -20.60 -38.74
C ASP A 760 11.81 -20.09 -37.54
N TYR A 761 11.49 -18.90 -37.01
CA TYR A 761 12.13 -18.35 -35.81
C TYR A 761 11.88 -19.21 -34.56
N LEU A 762 10.65 -19.65 -34.34
CA LEU A 762 10.28 -20.47 -33.18
C LEU A 762 10.74 -21.93 -33.32
N ALA A 763 10.81 -22.45 -34.54
CA ALA A 763 11.33 -23.79 -34.83
C ALA A 763 12.85 -23.86 -34.61
N ASP A 764 13.57 -22.76 -34.85
CA ASP A 764 14.97 -22.65 -34.47
C ASP A 764 15.13 -22.49 -32.95
N ALA A 765 14.25 -21.75 -32.28
CA ALA A 765 14.22 -21.67 -30.81
C ALA A 765 13.99 -23.02 -30.13
N LEU A 766 13.17 -23.91 -30.70
CA LEU A 766 12.99 -25.30 -30.24
C LEU A 766 14.27 -26.16 -30.32
N LYS A 767 15.21 -25.80 -31.19
CA LYS A 767 16.50 -26.50 -31.34
C LYS A 767 17.60 -25.85 -30.48
N SER A 768 17.27 -24.80 -29.74
CA SER A 768 18.22 -24.10 -28.89
C SER A 768 18.74 -25.02 -27.79
N GLN A 769 20.03 -24.95 -27.49
CA GLN A 769 20.62 -25.64 -26.34
C GLN A 769 20.26 -24.97 -25.02
N ARG A 770 19.67 -23.76 -25.07
CA ARG A 770 19.15 -23.05 -23.90
C ARG A 770 17.77 -23.59 -23.52
N LYS A 771 17.68 -24.14 -22.32
CA LYS A 771 16.47 -24.81 -21.83
C LYS A 771 15.29 -23.85 -21.69
N ASP A 772 15.50 -22.62 -21.20
CA ASP A 772 14.48 -21.60 -21.06
C ASP A 772 13.89 -21.13 -22.40
N VAL A 773 14.72 -21.01 -23.44
CA VAL A 773 14.31 -20.71 -24.82
C VAL A 773 13.52 -21.86 -25.42
N CYS A 774 14.00 -23.09 -25.23
CA CYS A 774 13.32 -24.30 -25.70
C CYS A 774 11.96 -24.48 -25.01
N ASP A 775 11.92 -24.41 -23.68
CA ASP A 775 10.70 -24.56 -22.87
C ASP A 775 9.64 -23.50 -23.25
N ALA A 776 10.06 -22.24 -23.43
CA ALA A 776 9.16 -21.18 -23.89
C ALA A 776 8.63 -21.46 -25.30
N ALA A 777 9.47 -21.93 -26.22
CA ALA A 777 9.03 -22.29 -27.57
C ALA A 777 8.06 -23.48 -27.55
N GLU A 778 8.30 -24.50 -26.72
CA GLU A 778 7.39 -25.62 -26.52
C GLU A 778 6.04 -25.20 -25.92
N GLU A 779 6.04 -24.21 -25.05
CA GLU A 779 4.83 -23.68 -24.41
C GLU A 779 3.96 -22.88 -25.40
N PHE A 780 4.56 -21.97 -26.16
CA PHE A 780 3.81 -20.99 -26.94
C PHE A 780 3.59 -21.38 -28.41
N LEU A 781 4.44 -22.21 -29.00
CA LEU A 781 4.28 -22.65 -30.39
C LEU A 781 2.94 -23.37 -30.65
N PRO A 782 2.42 -24.24 -29.75
CA PRO A 782 1.09 -24.84 -29.90
C PRO A 782 -0.04 -23.83 -30.09
N ASN A 783 0.05 -22.64 -29.48
CA ASN A 783 -0.98 -21.60 -29.64
C ASN A 783 -0.99 -21.04 -31.07
N LEU A 784 0.20 -20.88 -31.66
CA LEU A 784 0.36 -20.43 -33.02
C LEU A 784 -0.13 -21.49 -34.02
N ILE A 785 0.16 -22.78 -33.79
CA ILE A 785 -0.31 -23.92 -34.62
C ILE A 785 -1.84 -23.91 -34.76
N ARG A 786 -2.55 -23.59 -33.67
CA ARG A 786 -4.03 -23.55 -33.69
C ARG A 786 -4.59 -22.52 -34.67
N SER A 787 -3.85 -21.45 -34.98
CA SER A 787 -4.23 -20.42 -35.95
C SER A 787 -3.85 -20.75 -37.40
N ALA A 788 -3.14 -21.86 -37.66
CA ALA A 788 -2.64 -22.19 -38.98
C ALA A 788 -3.77 -22.47 -40.00
N THR A 789 -3.53 -22.13 -41.26
CA THR A 789 -4.48 -22.24 -42.38
C THR A 789 -4.04 -23.29 -43.39
N GLU A 790 -4.84 -23.57 -44.41
CA GLU A 790 -4.48 -24.52 -45.48
C GLU A 790 -3.18 -24.13 -46.21
N HIS A 791 -2.87 -22.83 -46.26
CA HIS A 791 -1.62 -22.31 -46.83
C HIS A 791 -0.39 -22.62 -45.98
N ASP A 792 -0.57 -23.11 -44.76
CA ASP A 792 0.47 -23.40 -43.78
C ASP A 792 0.78 -24.89 -43.66
N ARG A 793 0.08 -25.75 -44.42
CA ARG A 793 0.13 -27.21 -44.31
C ARG A 793 1.54 -27.80 -44.30
N GLU A 794 2.40 -27.37 -45.23
CA GLU A 794 3.80 -27.83 -45.31
C GLU A 794 4.61 -27.51 -44.04
N ALA A 795 4.35 -26.37 -43.40
CA ALA A 795 5.00 -25.99 -42.14
C ALA A 795 4.44 -26.77 -40.95
N ILE A 796 3.14 -27.09 -40.94
CA ILE A 796 2.52 -27.94 -39.92
C ILE A 796 3.05 -29.38 -40.02
N GLU A 797 3.22 -29.90 -41.24
CA GLU A 797 3.82 -31.22 -41.48
C GLU A 797 5.27 -31.28 -40.98
N ARG A 798 6.07 -30.23 -41.21
CA ARG A 798 7.42 -30.09 -40.62
C ARG A 798 7.38 -30.09 -39.08
N ALA A 799 6.36 -29.52 -38.45
CA ALA A 799 6.24 -29.49 -37.00
C ALA A 799 5.99 -30.88 -36.36
N LEU A 800 5.52 -31.88 -37.13
CA LEU A 800 5.42 -33.27 -36.67
C LEU A 800 6.79 -33.91 -36.39
N GLU A 801 7.85 -33.38 -36.99
CA GLU A 801 9.23 -33.83 -36.77
C GLU A 801 9.85 -33.23 -35.49
N SER A 802 9.11 -32.37 -34.77
CA SER A 802 9.55 -31.78 -33.50
C SER A 802 9.76 -32.83 -32.43
N HIS A 803 10.74 -32.61 -31.55
CA HIS A 803 11.00 -33.51 -30.42
C HIS A 803 9.99 -33.30 -29.28
N SER A 804 9.25 -32.19 -29.28
CA SER A 804 8.21 -31.89 -28.29
C SER A 804 6.88 -32.57 -28.63
N GLU A 805 6.40 -33.40 -27.69
CA GLU A 805 5.10 -34.08 -27.81
C GLU A 805 3.92 -33.10 -27.83
N LYS A 806 4.04 -31.95 -27.16
CA LYS A 806 3.02 -30.88 -27.19
C LYS A 806 2.88 -30.27 -28.58
N VAL A 807 4.01 -30.01 -29.24
CA VAL A 807 4.06 -29.43 -30.60
C VAL A 807 3.50 -30.43 -31.62
N LYS A 808 3.89 -31.70 -31.52
CA LYS A 808 3.35 -32.79 -32.35
C LYS A 808 1.83 -32.93 -32.21
N ALA A 809 1.33 -32.97 -30.97
CA ALA A 809 -0.11 -33.09 -30.72
C ALA A 809 -0.88 -31.92 -31.34
N ALA A 810 -0.39 -30.69 -31.16
CA ALA A 810 -1.00 -29.50 -31.76
C ALA A 810 -0.97 -29.55 -33.30
N ALA A 811 0.14 -30.00 -33.91
CA ALA A 811 0.27 -30.13 -35.35
C ALA A 811 -0.71 -31.19 -35.93
N MET A 812 -0.84 -32.33 -35.26
CA MET A 812 -1.82 -33.36 -35.63
C MET A 812 -3.25 -32.85 -35.57
N ASP A 813 -3.61 -32.11 -34.52
CA ASP A 813 -4.94 -31.54 -34.37
C ASP A 813 -5.22 -30.44 -35.40
N ALA A 814 -4.22 -29.63 -35.75
CA ALA A 814 -4.34 -28.65 -36.82
C ALA A 814 -4.55 -29.31 -38.20
N LEU A 815 -3.81 -30.37 -38.54
CA LEU A 815 -4.02 -31.11 -39.80
C LEU A 815 -5.42 -31.73 -39.87
N LYS A 816 -5.88 -32.37 -38.79
CA LYS A 816 -7.27 -32.89 -38.71
C LYS A 816 -8.32 -31.81 -38.93
N ARG A 817 -8.10 -30.61 -38.39
CA ARG A 817 -8.99 -29.45 -38.57
C ARG A 817 -8.97 -28.90 -40.00
N LEU A 818 -7.85 -29.01 -40.69
CA LEU A 818 -7.71 -28.55 -42.08
C LEU A 818 -8.21 -29.58 -43.10
N ASP A 819 -8.18 -30.87 -42.74
CA ASP A 819 -8.67 -31.98 -43.57
C ASP A 819 -10.20 -32.22 -43.49
N GLY A 820 -10.85 -31.68 -42.46
CA GLY A 820 -12.30 -31.77 -42.22
C GLY A 820 -13.01 -30.46 -42.50
#